data_AF-A0A2T0K2U5-F1
#
_entry.id   AF-A0A2T0K2U5-F1
#
_cell.length_a   1.000
_cell.length_b   1.000
_cell.length_c   1.000
_cell.angle_alpha   90.00
_cell.angle_beta   90.00
_cell.angle_gamma   90.00
#
_symmetry.space_group_name_H-M   'P 1'
#
loop_
_entity.id
_entity.type
_entity.pdbx_description
1 polymer ?
#
loop_
_entity_poly.entity_id
_entity_poly.type
_entity_poly.pdbx_seq_one_letter_code
_entity_poly.pdbx_strand_id
1 'polypeptide(L)'
;MTPGNLDETIGSLGERYPILIQSIGVIMHRRLLLLVALVAATLGLPPAAAGAADPPVSQGKPATASSQEVSGPGYSPANAFDGNPGTRWSSAFTDPQWIQVDLGSSIAISQIVLTWEGAYGRAYDLQISSDGNAWTNLKSVTGGTGGTETHNVSGTGRYVRLNGTQRGTGYGYSLWEFQVFGGGGTGPVDPGNFTPVWTDTFDGPAGTSPSASNWLLRTGTQYPGGAANWGTGSVETASNSTANVSLDGAGKLNIRAIRDGAGNWTSGRIETQRTDFNPQRGEQLKFTAVLKQPDVANGLGYWPGFRATGAAYRGNFNNWPGVGETDIMTSVNGREEMSQTLHCGTAPGGVCNEYDGRSSGLATCTGCKSGYHEYTQIIDRTKTDEEIRFYLDGRQTWVVRQSQVGVAAWEAAVHHGFYLRLDLSVGGSLPNAIAGVTTPTAATTSGGTLSVDSVTVSKATGATAPAMTDPPIPAGPSVVKVTGSQGNWQLTVNGAPWQVKGMTYGPPQGAADGYMRDLKNMGVNTIRIWGPDAATPSLLDTASRHGIKVIVGLWLNHGADYVGDTAYKTAVKAEIVAKVNELKGRSGVLLWDVGNEVILEMQNYGLAADVVEARRVAYAKFVNEVAEAIHAADPNHPVTSTDAYTHAWTYYRPHSPALDLLAVNSYGAIDTVKRDWIAGGYTKPYILTEGGPAGEWEVPGDVNGVPTEPTDLQKKAGYTYSWNAIKGHPGVALGATEFHYGLENDFGGVWLNTTTGGWRRLGYHAMREAYTGQVAANTPPEITAMTVGNQTSVPAGGTFTVSTTATDPQGDLIRYHIMASDKHITANRGLRHLDFTHNGNGNFTVRAPDALGVWKVYVYAYDGHGNVGIEQRSFKVVPPPAPGTDLSRGRPATASSYQPTGTNGPQLPSYAFDGDYGTRWASEWVDTAWLQVDLGSVQSFNRVRLAWEAAYAKGYTVQASDDGNNWRTVNTTTAGDGGFDDLTVSGSGRYVRVNATSRATAWGYSLWEFGVYRA
;
A
#
# COMPACT_ATOMS: atom_id res chain seq x y z
N MET A 1 -46.46 49.32 55.82
CA MET A 1 -46.45 50.79 55.73
C MET A 1 -46.34 51.16 54.26
N THR A 2 -47.46 51.64 53.70
CA THR A 2 -47.57 52.40 52.42
C THR A 2 -46.93 53.79 52.57
N PRO A 3 -46.82 54.65 51.52
CA PRO A 3 -47.34 54.61 50.13
C PRO A 3 -46.22 54.85 49.07
N GLY A 4 -46.39 54.91 47.74
CA GLY A 4 -47.49 54.89 46.76
C GLY A 4 -46.83 54.95 45.36
N ASN A 5 -47.26 54.15 44.38
CA ASN A 5 -48.35 54.38 43.40
C ASN A 5 -48.15 55.55 42.43
N LEU A 6 -48.12 55.18 41.13
CA LEU A 6 -48.78 55.72 39.92
C LEU A 6 -48.03 55.09 38.73
N ASP A 7 -48.56 54.28 37.81
CA ASP A 7 -49.90 53.88 37.35
C ASP A 7 -49.76 52.50 36.65
N GLU A 8 -50.49 51.43 37.01
CA GLU A 8 -51.71 50.91 36.35
C GLU A 8 -51.82 51.19 34.82
N THR A 9 -51.88 50.22 33.91
CA THR A 9 -53.02 49.30 33.73
C THR A 9 -52.73 48.20 32.67
N ILE A 10 -53.18 46.96 32.96
CA ILE A 10 -53.99 46.01 32.14
C ILE A 10 -53.51 45.71 30.69
N GLY A 11 -53.38 44.47 30.21
CA GLY A 11 -53.95 43.19 30.62
C GLY A 11 -53.60 42.09 29.61
N SER A 12 -54.06 40.89 29.93
CA SER A 12 -53.57 39.59 29.51
C SER A 12 -53.70 39.19 28.03
N LEU A 13 -52.75 38.32 27.63
CA LEU A 13 -52.91 37.11 26.81
C LEU A 13 -53.37 37.26 25.35
N GLY A 14 -52.41 37.05 24.43
CA GLY A 14 -52.66 36.79 23.01
C GLY A 14 -51.36 36.42 22.28
N GLU A 15 -50.93 35.16 22.44
CA GLU A 15 -50.14 34.34 21.51
C GLU A 15 -49.24 34.98 20.42
N ARG A 16 -47.97 34.48 20.39
CA ARG A 16 -47.06 34.24 19.24
C ARG A 16 -45.97 35.28 18.89
N TYR A 17 -44.72 34.85 19.17
CA TYR A 17 -43.39 35.18 18.57
C TYR A 17 -42.87 36.64 18.56
N PRO A 18 -41.84 36.99 19.38
CA PRO A 18 -41.08 38.23 19.24
C PRO A 18 -39.71 37.99 18.57
N ILE A 19 -39.50 38.65 17.44
CA ILE A 19 -38.18 39.10 16.95
C ILE A 19 -38.24 40.64 17.03
N LEU A 20 -37.10 41.27 17.33
CA LEU A 20 -36.82 42.72 17.29
C LEU A 20 -37.12 43.53 18.57
N ILE A 21 -36.12 43.68 19.44
CA ILE A 21 -35.34 44.92 19.71
C ILE A 21 -34.61 44.77 21.07
N GLN A 22 -33.32 44.42 21.03
CA GLN A 22 -32.30 44.91 21.96
C GLN A 22 -31.20 45.54 21.11
N SER A 23 -31.46 46.76 20.64
CA SER A 23 -30.48 47.66 20.05
C SER A 23 -30.30 48.81 21.02
N ILE A 24 -29.16 48.86 21.71
CA ILE A 24 -28.43 50.03 22.26
C ILE A 24 -27.43 49.44 23.27
N GLY A 25 -26.16 49.27 22.86
CA GLY A 25 -25.11 48.69 23.71
C GLY A 25 -23.78 48.35 23.01
N VAL A 26 -23.71 48.41 21.67
CA VAL A 26 -22.50 48.01 20.91
C VAL A 26 -21.72 49.19 20.31
N ILE A 27 -22.17 50.43 20.50
CA ILE A 27 -21.48 51.63 19.96
C ILE A 27 -20.75 52.36 21.10
N MET A 28 -19.70 51.76 21.67
CA MET A 28 -18.66 52.54 22.38
C MET A 28 -17.29 51.82 22.48
N HIS A 29 -17.18 50.52 22.23
CA HIS A 29 -15.90 49.79 22.33
C HIS A 29 -15.13 49.62 21.01
N ARG A 30 -15.66 50.11 19.87
CA ARG A 30 -14.99 50.00 18.55
C ARG A 30 -14.08 51.17 18.15
N ARG A 31 -13.87 52.18 19.01
CA ARG A 31 -13.03 53.36 18.67
C ARG A 31 -11.66 53.44 19.37
N LEU A 32 -11.33 52.55 20.30
CA LEU A 32 -10.01 52.58 20.97
C LEU A 32 -8.97 51.63 20.35
N LEU A 33 -9.39 50.59 19.63
CA LEU A 33 -8.49 49.61 18.99
C LEU A 33 -7.96 50.05 17.61
N LEU A 34 -8.59 51.05 16.95
CA LEU A 34 -8.13 51.54 15.65
C LEU A 34 -6.97 52.53 15.72
N LEU A 35 -6.64 53.10 16.90
CA LEU A 35 -5.57 54.11 17.03
C LEU A 35 -4.19 53.50 17.32
N VAL A 36 -4.12 52.27 17.85
CA VAL A 36 -2.84 51.57 18.13
C VAL A 36 -2.31 50.87 16.87
N ALA A 37 -3.20 50.40 15.98
CA ALA A 37 -2.80 49.76 14.72
C ALA A 37 -2.20 50.72 13.69
N LEU A 38 -2.46 52.04 13.81
CA LEU A 38 -2.00 53.03 12.82
C LEU A 38 -0.58 53.57 13.08
N VAL A 39 0.00 53.34 14.26
CA VAL A 39 1.38 53.79 14.60
C VAL A 39 2.43 52.71 14.32
N ALA A 40 2.07 51.43 14.28
CA ALA A 40 2.99 50.34 13.93
C ALA A 40 3.30 50.27 12.41
N ALA A 41 2.47 50.88 11.56
CA ALA A 41 2.61 50.85 10.10
C ALA A 41 3.67 51.83 9.55
N THR A 42 4.26 52.70 10.36
CA THR A 42 5.20 53.74 9.90
C THR A 42 6.68 53.51 10.27
N LEU A 43 7.03 52.39 10.95
CA LEU A 43 8.43 52.14 11.37
C LEU A 43 9.08 50.85 10.82
N GLY A 44 8.43 50.08 9.94
CA GLY A 44 9.12 49.13 9.05
C GLY A 44 10.02 48.08 9.71
N LEU A 45 9.80 47.72 10.97
CA LEU A 45 10.50 46.60 11.62
C LEU A 45 9.59 45.37 11.61
N PRO A 46 10.00 44.23 11.04
CA PRO A 46 9.25 42.99 11.19
C PRO A 46 9.25 42.59 12.67
N PRO A 47 8.12 42.14 13.23
CA PRO A 47 8.13 41.55 14.55
C PRO A 47 9.02 40.31 14.52
N ALA A 48 9.96 40.22 15.46
CA ALA A 48 10.67 38.98 15.73
C ALA A 48 9.62 37.89 15.99
N ALA A 49 9.65 36.82 15.22
CA ALA A 49 8.84 35.64 15.48
C ALA A 49 9.31 35.03 16.81
N ALA A 50 8.59 35.34 17.88
CA ALA A 50 8.66 34.55 19.11
C ALA A 50 8.20 33.14 18.74
N GLY A 51 9.03 32.13 19.02
CA GLY A 51 8.71 30.73 18.75
C GLY A 51 7.36 30.37 19.37
N ALA A 52 6.40 29.98 18.52
CA ALA A 52 5.15 29.41 18.99
C ALA A 52 5.46 28.05 19.63
N ALA A 53 5.06 27.86 20.88
CA ALA A 53 5.13 26.57 21.55
C ALA A 53 4.29 25.53 20.78
N ASP A 54 4.73 24.27 20.82
CA ASP A 54 4.01 23.17 20.16
C ASP A 54 2.54 23.11 20.59
N PRO A 55 1.59 22.80 19.68
CA PRO A 55 0.19 22.65 20.04
C PRO A 55 -0.01 21.46 21.00
N PRO A 56 -0.98 21.53 21.93
CA PRO A 56 -1.20 20.45 22.89
C PRO A 56 -1.70 19.18 22.20
N VAL A 57 -1.17 18.02 22.61
CA VAL A 57 -1.55 16.69 22.09
C VAL A 57 -2.99 16.28 22.42
N SER A 58 -3.64 16.96 23.37
CA SER A 58 -5.06 16.77 23.68
C SER A 58 -6.02 17.50 22.73
N GLN A 59 -5.54 18.40 21.87
CA GLN A 59 -6.44 19.25 21.08
C GLN A 59 -7.23 18.46 20.04
N GLY A 60 -8.55 18.69 20.00
CA GLY A 60 -9.50 18.02 19.09
C GLY A 60 -9.73 16.53 19.38
N LYS A 61 -9.24 16.03 20.51
CA LYS A 61 -9.31 14.60 20.85
C LYS A 61 -10.64 14.22 21.52
N PRO A 62 -11.10 12.95 21.37
CA PRO A 62 -12.31 12.48 22.03
C PRO A 62 -12.23 12.62 23.56
N ALA A 63 -13.30 13.13 24.17
CA ALA A 63 -13.37 13.39 25.60
C ALA A 63 -14.65 12.84 26.25
N THR A 64 -14.54 12.39 27.49
CA THR A 64 -15.67 11.96 28.32
C THR A 64 -15.56 12.56 29.72
N ALA A 65 -16.67 12.63 30.44
CA ALA A 65 -16.71 13.12 31.81
C ALA A 65 -17.74 12.33 32.63
N SER A 66 -17.66 12.42 33.96
CA SER A 66 -18.65 11.85 34.87
C SER A 66 -20.02 12.48 34.74
N SER A 67 -20.09 13.75 34.35
CA SER A 67 -21.33 14.48 34.13
C SER A 67 -21.11 15.75 33.31
N GLN A 68 -22.23 16.42 32.99
CA GLN A 68 -22.27 17.77 32.45
C GLN A 68 -23.43 18.53 33.13
N GLU A 69 -23.28 19.84 33.32
CA GLU A 69 -24.23 20.70 34.07
C GLU A 69 -25.65 20.67 33.47
N VAL A 70 -25.75 20.70 32.14
CA VAL A 70 -27.00 20.55 31.39
C VAL A 70 -26.76 19.64 30.19
N SER A 71 -27.72 18.76 29.87
CA SER A 71 -27.66 17.92 28.67
C SER A 71 -27.78 18.77 27.39
N GLY A 72 -26.69 18.87 26.62
CA GLY A 72 -26.62 19.61 25.37
C GLY A 72 -25.18 19.97 24.98
N PRO A 73 -24.91 20.46 23.76
CA PRO A 73 -23.54 20.68 23.27
C PRO A 73 -22.81 21.84 23.98
N GLY A 74 -23.53 22.76 24.65
CA GLY A 74 -22.95 23.97 25.24
C GLY A 74 -21.99 23.73 26.42
N TYR A 75 -22.09 22.58 27.11
CA TYR A 75 -21.24 22.23 28.27
C TYR A 75 -20.58 20.85 28.13
N SER A 76 -20.43 20.37 26.89
CA SER A 76 -19.92 19.03 26.62
C SER A 76 -18.45 18.89 27.05
N PRO A 77 -17.96 17.69 27.38
CA PRO A 77 -16.55 17.45 27.70
C PRO A 77 -15.59 17.85 26.58
N ALA A 78 -16.01 17.72 25.32
CA ALA A 78 -15.20 18.08 24.16
C ALA A 78 -14.81 19.57 24.13
N ASN A 79 -15.63 20.43 24.73
CA ASN A 79 -15.39 21.87 24.77
C ASN A 79 -14.17 22.26 25.61
N ALA A 80 -13.65 21.37 26.47
CA ALA A 80 -12.41 21.63 27.20
C ALA A 80 -11.15 21.25 26.39
N PHE A 81 -11.31 20.76 25.15
CA PHE A 81 -10.21 20.26 24.32
C PHE A 81 -10.29 20.79 22.88
N ASP A 82 -11.15 21.76 22.59
CA ASP A 82 -11.39 22.27 21.24
C ASP A 82 -10.45 23.44 20.85
N GLY A 83 -9.72 24.00 21.81
CA GLY A 83 -8.82 25.13 21.63
C GLY A 83 -9.54 26.48 21.51
N ASN A 84 -10.81 26.55 21.89
CA ASN A 84 -11.63 27.74 21.83
C ASN A 84 -11.91 28.29 23.24
N PRO A 85 -11.31 29.44 23.62
CA PRO A 85 -11.48 30.01 24.96
C PRO A 85 -12.89 30.54 25.26
N GLY A 86 -13.83 30.46 24.29
CA GLY A 86 -15.23 30.83 24.46
C GLY A 86 -16.18 29.66 24.76
N THR A 87 -15.71 28.42 24.73
CA THR A 87 -16.48 27.20 25.02
C THR A 87 -15.90 26.50 26.26
N ARG A 88 -16.75 25.81 27.04
CA ARG A 88 -16.31 25.15 28.27
C ARG A 88 -17.01 23.83 28.52
N TRP A 89 -16.34 22.95 29.25
CA TRP A 89 -17.01 21.89 30.00
C TRP A 89 -17.44 22.42 31.38
N SER A 90 -18.59 21.95 31.88
CA SER A 90 -19.06 22.22 33.25
C SER A 90 -19.71 20.96 33.81
N SER A 91 -19.34 20.55 35.02
CA SER A 91 -19.88 19.35 35.68
C SER A 91 -21.18 19.60 36.44
N ALA A 92 -21.84 18.53 36.89
CA ALA A 92 -22.83 18.60 37.96
C ALA A 92 -22.20 19.12 39.27
N PHE A 93 -23.03 19.68 40.17
CA PHE A 93 -22.58 20.39 41.36
C PHE A 93 -22.40 19.46 42.56
N THR A 94 -21.68 18.37 42.36
CA THR A 94 -21.37 17.35 43.37
C THR A 94 -19.88 16.99 43.33
N ASP A 95 -19.40 16.35 44.39
CA ASP A 95 -18.03 15.83 44.49
C ASP A 95 -18.08 14.31 44.73
N PRO A 96 -17.23 13.50 44.07
CA PRO A 96 -16.24 13.86 43.06
C PRO A 96 -16.84 14.00 41.64
N GLN A 97 -16.10 14.68 40.75
CA GLN A 97 -16.38 14.72 39.30
C GLN A 97 -15.07 14.57 38.51
N TRP A 98 -15.13 14.03 37.30
CA TRP A 98 -13.95 13.87 36.46
C TRP A 98 -14.23 14.21 34.99
N ILE A 99 -13.18 14.62 34.30
CA ILE A 99 -13.12 14.80 32.84
C ILE A 99 -11.83 14.16 32.31
N GLN A 100 -11.91 13.43 31.20
CA GLN A 100 -10.77 12.79 30.57
C GLN A 100 -10.75 12.99 29.05
N VAL A 101 -9.56 12.85 28.48
CA VAL A 101 -9.30 12.84 27.03
C VAL A 101 -8.62 11.54 26.62
N ASP A 102 -9.01 10.99 25.47
CA ASP A 102 -8.31 9.91 24.78
C ASP A 102 -7.34 10.49 23.75
N LEU A 103 -6.04 10.42 24.02
CA LEU A 103 -5.01 10.95 23.11
C LEU A 103 -4.92 10.15 21.79
N GLY A 104 -5.55 8.97 21.72
CA GLY A 104 -5.56 8.05 20.58
C GLY A 104 -4.44 6.99 20.64
N SER A 105 -3.36 7.27 21.35
CA SER A 105 -2.26 6.34 21.65
C SER A 105 -1.60 6.72 22.96
N SER A 106 -0.78 5.82 23.52
CA SER A 106 0.00 6.13 24.72
C SER A 106 1.11 7.11 24.38
N ILE A 107 1.12 8.28 25.04
CA ILE A 107 2.06 9.38 24.79
C ILE A 107 2.78 9.72 26.10
N ALA A 108 4.08 10.00 26.04
CA ALA A 108 4.81 10.63 27.14
C ALA A 108 4.37 12.08 27.32
N ILE A 109 3.86 12.40 28.52
CA ILE A 109 3.30 13.70 28.88
C ILE A 109 4.35 14.46 29.68
N SER A 110 4.59 15.71 29.30
CA SER A 110 5.55 16.61 29.95
C SER A 110 4.88 17.74 30.72
N GLN A 111 3.65 18.12 30.35
CA GLN A 111 2.94 19.22 30.98
C GLN A 111 1.43 19.09 30.81
N ILE A 112 0.69 19.55 31.81
CA ILE A 112 -0.76 19.76 31.78
C ILE A 112 -1.03 21.22 32.13
N VAL A 113 -1.84 21.90 31.32
CA VAL A 113 -2.34 23.25 31.60
C VAL A 113 -3.86 23.20 31.70
N LEU A 114 -4.38 23.64 32.84
CA LEU A 114 -5.81 23.77 33.11
C LEU A 114 -6.17 25.25 33.05
N THR A 115 -7.16 25.62 32.24
CA THR A 115 -7.74 26.97 32.27
C THR A 115 -9.15 26.87 32.82
N TRP A 116 -9.29 27.18 34.11
CA TRP A 116 -10.56 27.14 34.82
C TRP A 116 -11.45 28.33 34.45
N GLU A 117 -12.76 28.11 34.50
CA GLU A 117 -13.74 29.18 34.62
C GLU A 117 -13.75 29.75 36.06
N GLY A 118 -14.62 30.71 36.38
CA GLY A 118 -14.84 31.16 37.75
C GLY A 118 -15.20 30.02 38.73
N ALA A 119 -15.74 28.89 38.24
CA ALA A 119 -15.91 27.66 38.98
C ALA A 119 -14.73 26.67 38.78
N TYR A 120 -14.04 26.30 39.86
CA TYR A 120 -12.78 25.53 39.81
C TYR A 120 -12.68 24.45 40.90
N GLY A 121 -11.70 23.55 40.77
CA GLY A 121 -11.37 22.55 41.79
C GLY A 121 -10.41 23.07 42.85
N ARG A 122 -10.79 22.98 44.13
CA ARG A 122 -9.90 23.25 45.28
C ARG A 122 -9.03 22.05 45.63
N ALA A 123 -9.51 20.84 45.39
CA ALA A 123 -8.68 19.63 45.42
C ALA A 123 -9.02 18.71 44.24
N TYR A 124 -7.98 18.19 43.58
CA TYR A 124 -8.12 17.29 42.43
C TYR A 124 -6.83 16.50 42.16
N ASP A 125 -6.99 15.38 41.48
CA ASP A 125 -5.88 14.57 40.96
C ASP A 125 -5.79 14.69 39.44
N LEU A 126 -4.58 14.86 38.94
CA LEU A 126 -4.24 14.65 37.53
C LEU A 126 -3.70 13.25 37.37
N GLN A 127 -4.31 12.49 36.46
CA GLN A 127 -4.10 11.06 36.35
C GLN A 127 -3.88 10.64 34.90
N ILE A 128 -3.19 9.51 34.73
CA ILE A 128 -2.97 8.85 33.45
C ILE A 128 -3.44 7.41 33.49
N SER A 129 -3.80 6.89 32.32
CA SER A 129 -4.17 5.49 32.14
C SER A 129 -3.81 5.00 30.73
N SER A 130 -3.44 3.73 30.60
CA SER A 130 -3.26 3.07 29.30
C SER A 130 -4.57 2.55 28.71
N ASP A 131 -5.57 2.26 29.55
CA ASP A 131 -6.80 1.53 29.18
C ASP A 131 -8.10 2.29 29.49
N GLY A 132 -8.00 3.43 30.18
CA GLY A 132 -9.13 4.27 30.60
C GLY A 132 -9.82 3.78 31.87
N ASN A 133 -9.39 2.66 32.45
CA ASN A 133 -10.01 2.01 33.62
C ASN A 133 -9.10 2.05 34.85
N ALA A 134 -7.83 1.69 34.69
CA ALA A 134 -6.83 1.71 35.76
C ALA A 134 -6.04 3.02 35.72
N TRP A 135 -6.08 3.80 36.80
CA TRP A 135 -5.54 5.16 36.83
C TRP A 135 -4.34 5.27 37.77
N THR A 136 -3.30 5.96 37.30
CA THR A 136 -2.11 6.32 38.08
C THR A 136 -2.08 7.83 38.29
N ASN A 137 -1.86 8.29 39.53
CA ASN A 137 -1.73 9.72 39.81
C ASN A 137 -0.40 10.26 39.26
N LEU A 138 -0.48 11.32 38.45
CA LEU A 138 0.66 12.17 38.10
C LEU A 138 0.90 13.24 39.15
N LYS A 139 -0.19 13.85 39.65
CA LYS A 139 -0.12 14.95 40.60
C LYS A 139 -1.42 15.07 41.38
N SER A 140 -1.32 15.32 42.69
CA SER A 140 -2.45 15.68 43.54
C SER A 140 -2.32 17.15 43.95
N VAL A 141 -3.40 17.91 43.79
CA VAL A 141 -3.47 19.33 44.17
C VAL A 141 -4.43 19.47 45.34
N THR A 142 -4.00 20.16 46.40
CA THR A 142 -4.84 20.57 47.53
C THR A 142 -4.69 22.08 47.71
N GLY A 143 -5.81 22.80 47.78
CA GLY A 143 -5.81 24.26 47.83
C GLY A 143 -5.65 24.97 46.49
N GLY A 144 -6.15 24.38 45.39
CA GLY A 144 -6.21 25.03 44.08
C GLY A 144 -6.95 26.38 44.15
N THR A 145 -6.57 27.33 43.29
CA THR A 145 -7.08 28.71 43.32
C THR A 145 -7.91 29.07 42.08
N GLY A 146 -7.98 28.19 41.08
CA GLY A 146 -8.62 28.49 39.80
C GLY A 146 -7.74 29.36 38.89
N GLY A 147 -8.33 29.90 37.82
CA GLY A 147 -7.60 30.59 36.76
C GLY A 147 -6.83 29.63 35.84
N THR A 148 -5.71 30.07 35.28
CA THR A 148 -4.82 29.18 34.50
C THR A 148 -3.76 28.57 35.41
N GLU A 149 -3.76 27.24 35.51
CA GLU A 149 -2.83 26.46 36.31
C GLU A 149 -1.96 25.57 35.40
N THR A 150 -0.64 25.79 35.43
CA THR A 150 0.33 24.96 34.72
C THR A 150 0.97 23.94 35.66
N HIS A 151 1.04 22.70 35.21
CA HIS A 151 1.60 21.59 35.95
C HIS A 151 2.58 20.82 35.09
N ASN A 152 3.87 20.95 35.40
CA ASN A 152 4.89 20.05 34.86
C ASN A 152 4.69 18.68 35.50
N VAL A 153 4.56 17.66 34.67
CA VAL A 153 4.28 16.27 35.06
C VAL A 153 5.12 15.35 34.19
N SER A 154 5.30 14.11 34.62
CA SER A 154 5.98 13.09 33.83
C SER A 154 5.24 11.78 33.96
N GLY A 155 4.89 11.19 32.83
CA GLY A 155 4.27 9.88 32.77
C GLY A 155 3.77 9.56 31.36
N THR A 156 3.54 8.28 31.11
CA THR A 156 3.07 7.77 29.83
C THR A 156 1.66 7.22 29.97
N GLY A 157 0.74 7.68 29.12
CA GLY A 157 -0.62 7.16 29.09
C GLY A 157 -1.36 7.53 27.82
N ARG A 158 -2.39 6.74 27.48
CA ARG A 158 -3.31 7.05 26.38
C ARG A 158 -4.41 8.00 26.84
N TYR A 159 -4.87 7.82 28.07
CA TYR A 159 -5.90 8.65 28.67
C TYR A 159 -5.30 9.55 29.73
N VAL A 160 -5.75 10.80 29.75
CA VAL A 160 -5.40 11.78 30.78
C VAL A 160 -6.69 12.29 31.40
N ARG A 161 -6.76 12.34 32.73
CA ARG A 161 -7.96 12.73 33.47
C ARG A 161 -7.65 13.71 34.58
N LEU A 162 -8.56 14.65 34.77
CA LEU A 162 -8.71 15.40 36.01
C LEU A 162 -9.81 14.73 36.84
N ASN A 163 -9.50 14.32 38.06
CA ASN A 163 -10.46 13.80 39.04
C ASN A 163 -10.59 14.79 40.20
N GLY A 164 -11.62 15.63 40.14
CA GLY A 164 -11.95 16.63 41.15
C GLY A 164 -12.57 16.01 42.39
N THR A 165 -11.99 16.29 43.55
CA THR A 165 -12.41 15.72 44.85
C THR A 165 -12.96 16.77 45.83
N GLN A 166 -12.68 18.05 45.61
CA GLN A 166 -13.31 19.16 46.33
C GLN A 166 -13.44 20.41 45.44
N ARG A 167 -14.66 20.95 45.30
CA ARG A 167 -14.91 22.21 44.58
C ARG A 167 -14.42 23.44 45.36
N GLY A 168 -13.98 24.47 44.63
CA GLY A 168 -13.55 25.76 45.19
C GLY A 168 -14.68 26.77 45.37
N THR A 169 -15.85 26.51 44.78
CA THR A 169 -17.05 27.35 44.87
C THR A 169 -18.29 26.48 45.13
N GLY A 170 -19.48 27.09 45.21
CA GLY A 170 -20.75 26.36 45.28
C GLY A 170 -21.18 25.68 43.97
N TYR A 171 -20.52 26.00 42.85
CA TYR A 171 -20.80 25.47 41.51
C TYR A 171 -20.00 24.19 41.23
N GLY A 172 -20.20 23.57 40.05
CA GLY A 172 -19.44 22.41 39.56
C GLY A 172 -17.97 22.73 39.22
N TYR A 173 -17.26 21.76 38.66
CA TYR A 173 -15.96 21.98 38.04
C TYR A 173 -16.17 22.50 36.62
N SER A 174 -15.46 23.54 36.21
CA SER A 174 -15.58 24.04 34.84
C SER A 174 -14.26 24.51 34.24
N LEU A 175 -13.97 24.00 33.04
CA LEU A 175 -12.73 24.25 32.31
C LEU A 175 -13.06 24.87 30.96
N TRP A 176 -12.46 26.03 30.68
CA TRP A 176 -12.35 26.57 29.32
C TRP A 176 -11.44 25.65 28.50
N GLU A 177 -10.29 25.25 29.06
CA GLU A 177 -9.33 24.38 28.37
C GLU A 177 -8.63 23.41 29.33
N PHE A 178 -8.34 22.20 28.84
CA PHE A 178 -7.52 21.17 29.45
C PHE A 178 -6.49 20.70 28.42
N GLN A 179 -5.35 21.36 28.43
CA GLN A 179 -4.28 21.15 27.48
C GLN A 179 -3.25 20.17 28.04
N VAL A 180 -2.98 19.10 27.30
CA VAL A 180 -1.93 18.12 27.59
C VAL A 180 -0.84 18.33 26.57
N PHE A 181 0.40 18.49 27.03
CA PHE A 181 1.59 18.60 26.19
C PHE A 181 2.49 17.38 26.42
N GLY A 182 3.08 16.89 25.34
CA GLY A 182 3.80 15.63 25.29
C GLY A 182 4.11 15.28 23.84
N GLY A 183 4.76 14.13 23.58
CA GLY A 183 5.00 13.70 22.20
C GLY A 183 6.36 13.07 21.90
N GLY A 184 7.27 13.00 22.89
CA GLY A 184 8.51 12.23 22.76
C GLY A 184 8.33 10.77 23.22
N GLY A 185 7.75 9.92 22.37
CA GLY A 185 7.76 8.45 22.47
C GLY A 185 6.92 7.81 23.60
N THR A 186 6.18 6.74 23.25
CA THR A 186 5.98 5.48 24.01
C THR A 186 4.67 4.71 23.68
N GLY A 187 4.39 4.38 22.41
CA GLY A 187 4.11 2.95 22.07
C GLY A 187 5.43 2.18 22.18
N PRO A 188 5.47 0.82 22.32
CA PRO A 188 6.63 0.09 22.86
C PRO A 188 7.95 0.79 22.56
N VAL A 189 8.43 1.58 23.54
CA VAL A 189 9.69 2.29 23.33
C VAL A 189 10.74 1.24 23.37
N ASP A 190 11.60 1.36 22.38
CA ASP A 190 12.93 0.81 22.35
C ASP A 190 13.45 0.53 23.78
N PRO A 191 13.48 -0.74 24.23
CA PRO A 191 13.85 -1.11 25.60
C PRO A 191 15.36 -1.00 25.85
N GLY A 192 16.15 -0.52 24.88
CA GLY A 192 17.59 -0.47 24.99
C GLY A 192 18.10 0.75 25.76
N ASN A 193 19.04 0.52 26.69
CA ASN A 193 19.95 1.55 27.19
C ASN A 193 20.94 1.94 26.08
N PHE A 194 20.48 2.73 25.11
CA PHE A 194 21.32 3.20 24.00
C PHE A 194 22.25 4.34 24.45
N THR A 195 23.53 4.21 24.13
CA THR A 195 24.54 5.26 24.31
C THR A 195 24.92 5.84 22.94
N PRO A 196 24.87 7.17 22.75
CA PRO A 196 25.34 7.80 21.52
C PRO A 196 26.82 7.53 21.27
N VAL A 197 27.16 7.14 20.04
CA VAL A 197 28.55 6.94 19.59
C VAL A 197 28.97 7.99 18.55
N TRP A 198 28.00 8.70 17.98
CA TRP A 198 28.20 9.85 17.08
C TRP A 198 26.89 10.61 16.92
N THR A 199 26.96 11.95 16.91
CA THR A 199 25.82 12.83 16.67
C THR A 199 26.28 14.06 15.88
N ASP A 200 25.43 14.54 14.98
CA ASP A 200 25.52 15.86 14.37
C ASP A 200 24.16 16.57 14.48
N THR A 201 24.17 17.77 15.05
CA THR A 201 23.02 18.67 15.24
C THR A 201 23.03 19.83 14.24
N PHE A 202 23.96 19.83 13.28
CA PHE A 202 24.03 20.82 12.20
C PHE A 202 24.08 22.28 12.66
N ASP A 203 24.68 22.52 13.83
CA ASP A 203 24.90 23.86 14.36
C ASP A 203 25.92 24.64 13.51
N GLY A 204 25.57 25.87 13.16
CA GLY A 204 26.44 26.79 12.44
C GLY A 204 25.69 27.95 11.79
N PRO A 205 26.41 28.94 11.24
CA PRO A 205 25.79 30.10 10.61
C PRO A 205 24.91 29.73 9.41
N ALA A 206 23.83 30.48 9.19
CA ALA A 206 22.98 30.28 8.02
C ALA A 206 23.76 30.43 6.70
N GLY A 207 23.49 29.54 5.74
CA GLY A 207 24.09 29.59 4.40
C GLY A 207 25.51 29.02 4.30
N THR A 208 26.05 28.41 5.36
CA THR A 208 27.35 27.71 5.30
C THR A 208 27.18 26.22 5.03
N SER A 209 28.24 25.55 4.56
CA SER A 209 28.25 24.09 4.38
C SER A 209 28.25 23.35 5.74
N PRO A 210 27.75 22.10 5.81
CA PRO A 210 27.91 21.25 7.00
C PRO A 210 29.38 20.92 7.26
N SER A 211 29.70 20.50 8.49
CA SER A 211 31.09 20.25 8.88
C SER A 211 31.76 19.18 8.02
N ALA A 212 32.88 19.52 7.38
CA ALA A 212 33.70 18.60 6.59
C ALA A 212 34.39 17.51 7.45
N SER A 213 34.44 17.68 8.78
CA SER A 213 34.89 16.62 9.69
C SER A 213 33.89 15.47 9.79
N ASN A 214 32.61 15.78 9.56
CA ASN A 214 31.50 14.84 9.69
C ASN A 214 31.02 14.35 8.33
N TRP A 215 31.02 15.21 7.31
CA TRP A 215 30.34 14.96 6.05
C TRP A 215 31.24 15.11 4.82
N LEU A 216 31.04 14.19 3.88
CA LEU A 216 31.52 14.25 2.51
C LEU A 216 30.38 14.75 1.61
N LEU A 217 30.63 15.85 0.90
CA LEU A 217 29.73 16.35 -0.14
C LEU A 217 30.03 15.61 -1.45
N ARG A 218 29.04 14.92 -2.01
CA ARG A 218 29.15 14.28 -3.33
C ARG A 218 28.70 15.25 -4.42
N THR A 219 29.37 15.19 -5.57
CA THR A 219 29.13 16.09 -6.70
C THR A 219 29.02 15.32 -8.01
N GLY A 220 28.33 15.89 -9.00
CA GLY A 220 28.15 15.29 -10.32
C GLY A 220 26.90 14.40 -10.39
N THR A 221 26.86 13.51 -11.38
CA THR A 221 25.73 12.58 -11.63
C THR A 221 26.06 11.13 -11.27
N GLN A 222 27.26 10.87 -10.72
CA GLN A 222 27.73 9.54 -10.35
C GLN A 222 28.92 9.62 -9.40
N TYR A 223 29.21 8.51 -8.72
CA TYR A 223 30.52 8.33 -8.09
C TYR A 223 31.63 8.21 -9.15
N PRO A 224 32.88 8.60 -8.83
CA PRO A 224 34.02 8.31 -9.68
C PRO A 224 34.16 6.80 -9.91
N GLY A 225 33.92 6.33 -11.13
CA GLY A 225 33.90 4.90 -11.48
C GLY A 225 32.66 4.12 -11.06
N GLY A 226 31.62 4.79 -10.52
CA GLY A 226 30.32 4.19 -10.22
C GLY A 226 29.32 4.32 -11.38
N ALA A 227 28.13 3.76 -11.17
CA ALA A 227 27.04 3.81 -12.14
C ALA A 227 26.60 5.25 -12.47
N ALA A 228 26.33 5.51 -13.76
CA ALA A 228 25.80 6.78 -14.24
C ALA A 228 24.43 7.10 -13.62
N ASN A 229 24.10 8.39 -13.48
CA ASN A 229 22.84 8.88 -12.92
C ASN A 229 22.51 8.21 -11.58
N TRP A 230 23.53 8.12 -10.72
CA TRP A 230 23.52 7.47 -9.41
C TRP A 230 23.02 6.02 -9.38
N GLY A 231 22.99 5.34 -10.53
CA GLY A 231 22.41 4.00 -10.68
C GLY A 231 20.88 3.96 -10.67
N THR A 232 20.22 5.11 -10.58
CA THR A 232 18.75 5.22 -10.43
C THR A 232 18.07 5.89 -11.62
N GLY A 233 18.85 6.52 -12.51
CA GLY A 233 18.31 7.34 -13.59
C GLY A 233 17.79 8.70 -13.11
N SER A 234 18.16 9.13 -11.91
CA SER A 234 17.86 10.47 -11.42
C SER A 234 18.57 11.53 -12.30
N VAL A 235 17.98 12.72 -12.40
CA VAL A 235 18.37 13.73 -13.40
C VAL A 235 19.15 14.90 -12.80
N GLU A 236 19.26 14.97 -11.47
CA GLU A 236 20.00 16.05 -10.82
C GLU A 236 21.51 15.91 -10.97
N THR A 237 22.18 17.05 -11.09
CA THR A 237 23.61 17.15 -10.78
C THR A 237 23.76 17.46 -9.29
N ALA A 238 24.29 16.52 -8.52
CA ALA A 238 24.62 16.76 -7.12
C ALA A 238 25.71 17.85 -7.02
N SER A 239 25.57 18.74 -6.06
CA SER A 239 26.39 19.95 -5.92
C SER A 239 26.82 20.15 -4.48
N ASN A 240 28.02 20.73 -4.30
CA ASN A 240 28.54 21.18 -3.01
C ASN A 240 28.26 22.67 -2.74
N SER A 241 27.50 23.34 -3.63
CA SER A 241 27.06 24.72 -3.43
C SER A 241 26.14 24.83 -2.22
N THR A 242 26.29 25.91 -1.44
CA THR A 242 25.39 26.21 -0.32
C THR A 242 23.97 26.56 -0.76
N ALA A 243 23.75 26.81 -2.06
CA ALA A 243 22.41 26.87 -2.63
C ALA A 243 21.67 25.52 -2.53
N ASN A 244 22.39 24.40 -2.61
CA ASN A 244 21.84 23.05 -2.53
C ASN A 244 22.04 22.41 -1.15
N VAL A 245 23.17 22.63 -0.48
CA VAL A 245 23.48 22.03 0.83
C VAL A 245 23.98 23.09 1.79
N SER A 246 23.13 23.53 2.72
CA SER A 246 23.48 24.59 3.68
C SER A 246 22.86 24.39 5.05
N LEU A 247 23.49 24.99 6.06
CA LEU A 247 22.93 25.16 7.39
C LEU A 247 21.91 26.30 7.39
N ASP A 248 20.85 26.20 8.19
CA ASP A 248 19.79 27.20 8.28
C ASP A 248 20.06 28.31 9.32
N GLY A 249 21.08 28.16 10.16
CA GLY A 249 21.39 29.08 11.26
C GLY A 249 20.66 28.77 12.58
N ALA A 250 19.83 27.73 12.60
CA ALA A 250 18.99 27.31 13.72
C ALA A 250 19.11 25.80 14.00
N GLY A 251 20.32 25.27 13.81
CA GLY A 251 20.67 23.88 14.11
C GLY A 251 20.12 22.87 13.10
N LYS A 252 20.01 23.23 11.82
CA LYS A 252 19.49 22.31 10.79
C LYS A 252 20.27 22.37 9.51
N LEU A 253 20.31 21.22 8.84
CA LEU A 253 20.77 21.07 7.47
C LEU A 253 19.59 21.17 6.51
N ASN A 254 19.77 21.91 5.43
CA ASN A 254 18.86 21.94 4.29
C ASN A 254 19.53 21.35 3.05
N ILE A 255 18.90 20.33 2.46
CA ILE A 255 19.21 19.81 1.13
C ILE A 255 18.10 20.25 0.18
N ARG A 256 18.42 21.15 -0.75
CA ARG A 256 17.45 21.82 -1.64
C ARG A 256 17.66 21.43 -3.11
N ALA A 257 16.58 20.98 -3.73
CA ALA A 257 16.53 20.72 -5.17
C ALA A 257 16.17 22.01 -5.93
N ILE A 258 16.97 22.39 -6.93
CA ILE A 258 16.82 23.62 -7.69
C ILE A 258 16.81 23.30 -9.19
N ARG A 259 15.76 23.75 -9.87
CA ARG A 259 15.65 23.80 -11.32
C ARG A 259 16.02 25.20 -11.82
N ASP A 260 16.98 25.29 -12.73
CA ASP A 260 17.37 26.55 -13.38
C ASP A 260 16.40 26.94 -14.53
N GLY A 261 16.66 28.09 -15.16
CA GLY A 261 15.85 28.59 -16.28
C GLY A 261 15.98 27.77 -17.57
N ALA A 262 17.02 26.95 -17.70
CA ALA A 262 17.22 26.01 -18.82
C ALA A 262 16.56 24.64 -18.55
N GLY A 263 16.09 24.42 -17.31
CA GLY A 263 15.43 23.21 -16.88
C GLY A 263 16.35 22.14 -16.28
N ASN A 264 17.62 22.47 -16.05
CA ASN A 264 18.56 21.57 -15.39
C ASN A 264 18.29 21.53 -13.89
N TRP A 265 18.38 20.34 -13.30
CA TRP A 265 18.22 20.13 -11.87
C TRP A 265 19.57 20.02 -11.15
N THR A 266 19.68 20.67 -10.00
CA THR A 266 20.76 20.48 -9.03
C THR A 266 20.17 20.12 -7.68
N SER A 267 20.90 19.34 -6.89
CA SER A 267 20.51 18.99 -5.52
C SER A 267 21.73 18.63 -4.68
N GLY A 268 21.53 18.08 -3.49
CA GLY A 268 22.59 17.65 -2.59
C GLY A 268 22.56 16.17 -2.25
N ARG A 269 23.76 15.61 -2.06
CA ARG A 269 24.01 14.26 -1.56
C ARG A 269 25.21 14.30 -0.63
N ILE A 270 25.01 13.90 0.63
CA ILE A 270 26.07 13.87 1.63
C ILE A 270 26.19 12.50 2.29
N GLU A 271 27.40 12.17 2.71
CA GLU A 271 27.72 10.93 3.43
C GLU A 271 28.55 11.20 4.66
N THR A 272 28.40 10.39 5.70
CA THR A 272 29.31 10.48 6.85
C THR A 272 30.75 10.15 6.44
N GLN A 273 31.72 10.89 6.98
CA GLN A 273 33.15 10.55 6.86
C GLN A 273 33.40 9.15 7.44
N ARG A 274 32.80 8.86 8.60
CA ARG A 274 32.81 7.54 9.24
C ARG A 274 32.13 6.47 8.39
N THR A 275 32.75 5.30 8.35
CA THR A 275 32.25 4.05 7.74
C THR A 275 32.24 2.89 8.75
N ASP A 276 32.62 3.16 9.99
CA ASP A 276 32.90 2.19 11.04
C ASP A 276 31.69 1.95 11.96
N PHE A 277 30.49 2.36 11.55
CA PHE A 277 29.24 2.04 12.26
C PHE A 277 28.93 0.56 12.11
N ASN A 278 29.63 -0.28 12.86
CA ASN A 278 29.64 -1.73 12.73
C ASN A 278 28.83 -2.38 13.87
N PRO A 279 27.73 -3.08 13.56
CA PRO A 279 26.94 -3.81 14.54
C PRO A 279 27.70 -5.09 14.95
N GLN A 280 28.16 -5.18 16.19
CA GLN A 280 28.80 -6.42 16.69
C GLN A 280 27.75 -7.43 17.14
N ARG A 281 28.12 -8.71 17.14
CA ARG A 281 27.29 -9.75 17.76
C ARG A 281 27.11 -9.45 19.25
N GLY A 282 25.89 -9.56 19.74
CA GLY A 282 25.53 -9.16 21.11
C GLY A 282 25.30 -7.65 21.29
N GLU A 283 25.31 -6.86 20.21
CA GLU A 283 24.96 -5.45 20.25
C GLU A 283 23.70 -5.15 19.42
N GLN A 284 23.06 -4.04 19.77
CA GLN A 284 22.13 -3.33 18.90
C GLN A 284 22.79 -2.04 18.41
N LEU A 285 22.68 -1.74 17.12
CA LEU A 285 23.15 -0.50 16.51
C LEU A 285 21.93 0.28 16.00
N LYS A 286 21.77 1.52 16.47
CA LYS A 286 20.66 2.40 16.14
C LYS A 286 21.12 3.58 15.29
N PHE A 287 20.44 3.81 14.18
CA PHE A 287 20.57 4.98 13.33
C PHE A 287 19.28 5.79 13.41
N THR A 288 19.39 7.08 13.72
CA THR A 288 18.25 7.97 13.86
C THR A 288 18.51 9.26 13.12
N ALA A 289 17.50 9.76 12.39
CA ALA A 289 17.48 11.13 11.89
C ALA A 289 16.15 11.79 12.23
N VAL A 290 16.19 13.03 12.72
CA VAL A 290 15.01 13.88 12.87
C VAL A 290 14.96 14.80 11.67
N LEU A 291 13.97 14.63 10.80
CA LEU A 291 13.90 15.38 9.54
C LEU A 291 12.46 15.69 9.12
N LYS A 292 12.33 16.68 8.24
CA LYS A 292 11.10 17.06 7.56
C LYS A 292 11.26 16.85 6.06
N GLN A 293 10.31 16.14 5.46
CA GLN A 293 10.31 15.85 4.02
C GLN A 293 10.02 17.13 3.19
N PRO A 294 10.41 17.18 1.90
CA PRO A 294 10.12 18.32 1.04
C PRO A 294 8.61 18.57 0.90
N ASP A 295 8.18 19.79 1.23
CA ASP A 295 6.83 20.28 0.96
C ASP A 295 6.86 21.24 -0.22
N VAL A 296 6.30 20.81 -1.35
CA VAL A 296 6.26 21.56 -2.61
C VAL A 296 4.91 21.39 -3.30
N ALA A 297 4.48 22.41 -4.03
CA ALA A 297 3.20 22.42 -4.72
C ALA A 297 3.02 21.26 -5.71
N ASN A 298 4.07 20.93 -6.48
CA ASN A 298 4.11 19.73 -7.32
C ASN A 298 5.43 18.99 -7.10
N GLY A 299 5.33 17.87 -6.38
CA GLY A 299 6.46 17.05 -5.99
C GLY A 299 6.82 15.92 -6.95
N LEU A 300 6.22 15.81 -8.14
CA LEU A 300 6.51 14.72 -9.08
C LEU A 300 8.02 14.64 -9.39
N GLY A 301 8.64 13.51 -9.06
CA GLY A 301 10.09 13.28 -9.19
C GLY A 301 10.91 13.54 -7.92
N TYR A 302 10.39 14.24 -6.91
CA TYR A 302 11.15 14.41 -5.66
C TYR A 302 11.37 13.05 -4.99
N TRP A 303 12.60 12.76 -4.59
CA TRP A 303 12.99 11.49 -3.95
C TRP A 303 13.96 11.76 -2.78
N PRO A 304 13.47 12.21 -1.62
CA PRO A 304 14.28 12.31 -0.40
C PRO A 304 14.69 10.93 0.13
N GLY A 305 15.89 10.83 0.68
CA GLY A 305 16.45 9.61 1.25
C GLY A 305 17.28 9.84 2.52
N PHE A 306 17.05 8.99 3.53
CA PHE A 306 17.96 8.74 4.65
C PHE A 306 18.32 7.25 4.68
N ARG A 307 19.60 6.93 4.52
CA ARG A 307 20.05 5.57 4.21
C ARG A 307 21.33 5.19 4.95
N ALA A 308 21.52 3.89 5.12
CA ALA A 308 22.77 3.28 5.58
C ALA A 308 23.30 2.34 4.49
N THR A 309 24.53 2.58 4.00
CA THR A 309 25.17 1.75 2.97
C THR A 309 26.41 1.06 3.57
N GLY A 310 26.63 -0.21 3.22
CA GLY A 310 27.78 -0.97 3.68
C GLY A 310 29.10 -0.30 3.31
N ALA A 311 30.05 -0.27 4.27
CA ALA A 311 31.30 0.48 4.18
C ALA A 311 32.11 0.16 2.91
N ALA A 312 32.12 -1.10 2.48
CA ALA A 312 32.88 -1.57 1.34
C ALA A 312 32.32 -1.11 -0.02
N TYR A 313 31.17 -0.44 -0.07
CA TYR A 313 30.68 0.19 -1.29
C TYR A 313 31.55 1.40 -1.67
N ARG A 314 32.02 2.16 -0.67
CA ARG A 314 32.84 3.36 -0.88
C ARG A 314 34.19 2.97 -1.50
N GLY A 315 34.43 3.45 -2.73
CA GLY A 315 35.66 3.16 -3.48
C GLY A 315 35.58 1.91 -4.36
N ASN A 316 34.50 1.12 -4.26
CA ASN A 316 34.23 -0.02 -5.14
C ASN A 316 33.12 0.32 -6.16
N PHE A 317 31.98 0.77 -5.65
CA PHE A 317 30.78 1.21 -6.40
C PHE A 317 30.12 0.15 -7.31
N ASN A 318 30.59 -1.10 -7.32
CA ASN A 318 30.09 -2.19 -8.18
C ASN A 318 29.66 -3.44 -7.41
N ASN A 319 29.67 -3.40 -6.08
CA ASN A 319 29.31 -4.52 -5.18
C ASN A 319 27.93 -4.36 -4.52
N TRP A 320 27.11 -3.43 -5.00
CA TRP A 320 25.68 -3.38 -4.68
C TRP A 320 24.95 -4.49 -5.47
N PRO A 321 23.93 -5.17 -4.92
CA PRO A 321 23.33 -4.97 -3.59
C PRO A 321 23.97 -5.82 -2.48
N GLY A 322 24.89 -6.74 -2.83
CA GLY A 322 25.45 -7.72 -1.89
C GLY A 322 26.13 -7.11 -0.65
N VAL A 323 26.68 -5.89 -0.76
CA VAL A 323 27.30 -5.14 0.35
C VAL A 323 26.29 -4.56 1.36
N GLY A 324 24.99 -4.66 1.09
CA GLY A 324 23.94 -4.13 1.95
C GLY A 324 23.68 -2.63 1.78
N GLU A 325 22.42 -2.28 1.53
CA GLU A 325 21.90 -0.92 1.68
C GLU A 325 20.56 -0.99 2.41
N THR A 326 20.37 -0.10 3.39
CA THR A 326 19.09 0.07 4.07
C THR A 326 18.56 1.47 3.82
N ASP A 327 17.32 1.52 3.38
CA ASP A 327 16.54 2.73 3.23
C ASP A 327 15.75 2.93 4.51
N ILE A 328 16.26 3.79 5.39
CA ILE A 328 15.65 4.08 6.68
C ILE A 328 14.42 4.97 6.48
N MET A 329 14.50 5.87 5.50
CA MET A 329 13.38 6.65 4.98
C MET A 329 13.59 6.92 3.50
N THR A 330 12.62 6.50 2.68
CA THR A 330 12.46 6.90 1.28
C THR A 330 11.04 7.41 1.09
N SER A 331 10.87 8.57 0.46
CA SER A 331 9.58 9.07 -0.05
C SER A 331 9.72 9.45 -1.51
N VAL A 332 8.61 9.51 -2.25
CA VAL A 332 8.62 9.91 -3.67
C VAL A 332 7.44 10.80 -4.04
N ASN A 333 7.62 11.59 -5.10
CA ASN A 333 6.55 12.32 -5.78
C ASN A 333 5.80 13.36 -4.91
N GLY A 334 6.38 13.77 -3.78
CA GLY A 334 5.73 14.69 -2.82
C GLY A 334 4.53 14.07 -2.09
N ARG A 335 4.43 12.75 -2.11
CA ARG A 335 3.39 11.98 -1.40
C ARG A 335 3.65 12.06 0.10
N GLU A 336 2.58 12.13 0.88
CA GLU A 336 2.64 12.04 2.34
C GLU A 336 2.75 10.57 2.77
N GLU A 337 3.73 9.90 2.18
CA GLU A 337 3.95 8.47 2.25
C GLU A 337 5.46 8.20 2.28
N MET A 338 5.86 7.07 2.85
CA MET A 338 7.25 6.61 2.84
C MET A 338 7.35 5.09 2.81
N SER A 339 8.50 4.59 2.38
CA SER A 339 8.91 3.18 2.46
C SER A 339 10.24 3.02 3.20
N GLN A 340 10.46 1.81 3.71
CA GLN A 340 11.71 1.33 4.29
C GLN A 340 12.12 0.03 3.61
N THR A 341 13.40 -0.15 3.31
CA THR A 341 13.84 -1.26 2.47
C THR A 341 15.20 -1.78 2.90
N LEU A 342 15.39 -3.10 2.86
CA LEU A 342 16.72 -3.72 2.83
C LEU A 342 17.02 -4.21 1.40
N HIS A 343 18.15 -3.77 0.85
CA HIS A 343 18.75 -4.28 -0.37
C HIS A 343 19.93 -5.20 -0.04
N CYS A 344 19.95 -6.39 -0.65
CA CYS A 344 20.90 -7.46 -0.35
C CYS A 344 20.95 -8.55 -1.41
N GLY A 345 21.97 -9.42 -1.32
CA GLY A 345 22.10 -10.58 -2.21
C GLY A 345 22.50 -10.17 -3.63
N THR A 346 21.65 -10.48 -4.62
CA THR A 346 21.96 -10.36 -6.05
C THR A 346 20.87 -9.60 -6.78
N ALA A 347 21.26 -8.78 -7.77
CA ALA A 347 20.34 -8.11 -8.67
C ALA A 347 20.49 -8.58 -10.12
N PRO A 348 19.40 -8.65 -10.91
CA PRO A 348 18.00 -8.55 -10.47
C PRO A 348 17.54 -9.79 -9.70
N GLY A 349 16.45 -9.66 -8.93
CA GLY A 349 15.80 -10.72 -8.16
C GLY A 349 16.56 -11.09 -6.89
N GLY A 350 16.95 -12.36 -6.78
CA GLY A 350 17.60 -12.88 -5.58
C GLY A 350 16.69 -12.90 -4.35
N VAL A 351 17.31 -13.19 -3.20
CA VAL A 351 16.62 -13.33 -1.90
C VAL A 351 16.04 -12.03 -1.36
N CYS A 352 16.37 -10.88 -1.95
CA CYS A 352 15.85 -9.57 -1.55
C CYS A 352 14.91 -8.96 -2.60
N ASN A 353 14.62 -9.66 -3.69
CA ASN A 353 13.76 -9.19 -4.79
C ASN A 353 14.22 -7.86 -5.39
N GLU A 354 15.47 -7.81 -5.83
CA GLU A 354 16.06 -6.63 -6.42
C GLU A 354 15.48 -6.34 -7.81
N TYR A 355 15.21 -5.09 -8.18
CA TYR A 355 15.66 -3.85 -7.53
C TYR A 355 14.67 -3.28 -6.50
N ASP A 356 13.60 -4.00 -6.16
CA ASP A 356 12.58 -3.51 -5.21
C ASP A 356 13.06 -3.60 -3.76
N GLY A 357 13.86 -4.63 -3.45
CA GLY A 357 14.35 -4.90 -2.10
C GLY A 357 13.28 -5.50 -1.18
N ARG A 358 13.65 -5.82 0.06
CA ARG A 358 12.72 -6.23 1.12
C ARG A 358 12.05 -5.00 1.72
N SER A 359 10.99 -4.55 1.06
CA SER A 359 10.34 -3.27 1.34
C SER A 359 9.13 -3.39 2.28
N SER A 360 8.93 -2.35 3.09
CA SER A 360 7.70 -2.11 3.86
C SER A 360 6.48 -1.84 2.98
N GLY A 361 6.70 -1.59 1.69
CA GLY A 361 5.72 -0.94 0.82
C GLY A 361 5.65 0.55 1.08
N LEU A 362 5.14 1.30 0.10
CA LEU A 362 4.82 2.71 0.27
C LEU A 362 3.55 2.81 1.14
N ALA A 363 3.60 3.61 2.20
CA ALA A 363 2.44 3.80 3.08
C ALA A 363 2.42 5.20 3.72
N THR A 364 1.27 5.63 4.22
CA THR A 364 1.05 6.97 4.82
C THR A 364 2.09 7.35 5.88
N CYS A 365 2.52 8.60 5.86
CA CYS A 365 3.44 9.26 6.80
C CYS A 365 2.82 10.59 7.22
N THR A 366 1.78 10.56 8.05
CA THR A 366 1.01 11.76 8.42
C THR A 366 1.88 12.78 9.14
N GLY A 367 1.89 14.02 8.64
CA GLY A 367 2.69 15.13 9.16
C GLY A 367 4.10 15.24 8.57
N CYS A 368 4.58 14.22 7.84
CA CYS A 368 6.00 14.15 7.46
C CYS A 368 6.49 15.26 6.53
N LYS A 369 5.59 15.96 5.84
CA LYS A 369 5.91 17.15 5.04
C LYS A 369 5.80 18.46 5.82
N SER A 370 4.93 18.50 6.84
CA SER A 370 4.63 19.72 7.60
C SER A 370 5.45 19.86 8.88
N GLY A 371 5.92 18.75 9.45
CA GLY A 371 6.67 18.71 10.71
C GLY A 371 7.94 17.87 10.65
N TYR A 372 8.73 17.93 11.73
CA TYR A 372 9.88 17.04 11.93
C TYR A 372 9.41 15.72 12.54
N HIS A 373 9.91 14.63 11.99
CA HIS A 373 9.65 13.28 12.46
C HIS A 373 10.96 12.52 12.69
N GLU A 374 10.93 11.60 13.64
CA GLU A 374 12.07 10.73 13.92
C GLU A 374 11.98 9.46 13.06
N TYR A 375 12.98 9.25 12.21
CA TYR A 375 13.14 8.04 11.40
C TYR A 375 14.29 7.23 11.98
N THR A 376 13.98 6.01 12.40
CA THR A 376 14.94 5.18 13.14
C THR A 376 15.06 3.79 12.52
N GLN A 377 16.29 3.28 12.45
CA GLN A 377 16.63 1.90 12.18
C GLN A 377 17.40 1.31 13.35
N ILE A 378 17.09 0.08 13.73
CA ILE A 378 17.83 -0.70 14.73
C ILE A 378 18.25 -2.03 14.11
N ILE A 379 19.57 -2.24 13.98
CA ILE A 379 20.17 -3.53 13.64
C ILE A 379 20.41 -4.29 14.95
N ASP A 380 19.69 -5.38 15.17
CA ASP A 380 19.71 -6.18 16.40
C ASP A 380 20.42 -7.51 16.17
N ARG A 381 21.67 -7.58 16.66
CA ARG A 381 22.49 -8.80 16.63
C ARG A 381 22.59 -9.49 17.99
N THR A 382 21.63 -9.23 18.87
CA THR A 382 21.51 -9.92 20.18
C THR A 382 20.74 -11.24 20.08
N LYS A 383 20.09 -11.48 18.93
CA LYS A 383 19.23 -12.63 18.65
C LYS A 383 19.92 -13.66 17.76
N THR A 384 19.41 -14.90 17.79
CA THR A 384 19.81 -15.93 16.83
C THR A 384 19.28 -15.62 15.43
N ASP A 385 18.01 -15.24 15.33
CA ASP A 385 17.45 -14.62 14.13
C ASP A 385 17.65 -13.11 14.25
N GLU A 386 18.81 -12.65 13.77
CA GLU A 386 19.15 -11.23 13.74
C GLU A 386 18.10 -10.46 12.93
N GLU A 387 17.85 -9.20 13.27
CA GLU A 387 16.79 -8.42 12.63
C GLU A 387 17.18 -6.94 12.45
N ILE A 388 16.59 -6.31 11.44
CA ILE A 388 16.60 -4.86 11.24
C ILE A 388 15.16 -4.40 11.45
N ARG A 389 14.94 -3.55 12.45
CA ARG A 389 13.63 -2.95 12.75
C ARG A 389 13.66 -1.48 12.40
N PHE A 390 12.58 -0.98 11.82
CA PHE A 390 12.43 0.41 11.45
C PHE A 390 11.28 1.06 12.19
N TYR A 391 11.42 2.35 12.49
CA TYR A 391 10.46 3.11 13.30
C TYR A 391 10.23 4.49 12.72
N LEU A 392 9.00 4.98 12.93
CA LEU A 392 8.59 6.37 12.74
C LEU A 392 8.06 6.86 14.09
N ASP A 393 8.67 7.92 14.64
CA ASP A 393 8.32 8.52 15.94
C ASP A 393 8.23 7.48 17.08
N GLY A 394 9.21 6.57 17.11
CA GLY A 394 9.31 5.50 18.10
C GLY A 394 8.29 4.36 17.92
N ARG A 395 7.44 4.37 16.87
CA ARG A 395 6.52 3.27 16.56
C ARG A 395 7.09 2.43 15.41
N GLN A 396 7.12 1.11 15.58
CA GLN A 396 7.67 0.23 14.55
C GLN A 396 6.81 0.30 13.28
N THR A 397 7.48 0.38 12.13
CA THR A 397 6.85 0.49 10.81
C THR A 397 7.33 -0.57 9.83
N TRP A 398 8.42 -1.28 10.14
CA TRP A 398 8.91 -2.39 9.33
C TRP A 398 9.90 -3.28 10.09
N VAL A 399 10.06 -4.52 9.63
CA VAL A 399 11.10 -5.44 10.09
C VAL A 399 11.58 -6.37 8.97
N VAL A 400 12.89 -6.58 8.89
CA VAL A 400 13.50 -7.63 8.06
C VAL A 400 14.38 -8.52 8.94
N ARG A 401 14.27 -9.83 8.78
CA ARG A 401 14.98 -10.84 9.58
C ARG A 401 16.00 -11.60 8.75
N GLN A 402 17.07 -12.07 9.40
CA GLN A 402 18.05 -12.97 8.78
C GLN A 402 17.38 -14.19 8.14
N SER A 403 16.35 -14.75 8.80
CA SER A 403 15.56 -15.87 8.27
C SER A 403 14.80 -15.59 6.97
N GLN A 404 14.57 -14.32 6.60
CA GLN A 404 13.84 -13.91 5.39
C GLN A 404 14.75 -13.65 4.17
N VAL A 405 16.06 -13.67 4.37
CA VAL A 405 17.02 -13.45 3.28
C VAL A 405 18.09 -14.55 3.19
N GLY A 406 18.25 -15.35 4.24
CA GLY A 406 19.26 -16.41 4.28
C GLY A 406 20.55 -15.98 4.97
N VAL A 407 21.29 -16.96 5.51
CA VAL A 407 22.48 -16.70 6.35
C VAL A 407 23.56 -15.98 5.55
N ALA A 408 23.92 -16.49 4.37
CA ALA A 408 25.01 -15.93 3.57
C ALA A 408 24.74 -14.50 3.08
N ALA A 409 23.51 -14.23 2.60
CA ALA A 409 23.13 -12.89 2.13
C ALA A 409 23.07 -11.89 3.29
N TRP A 410 22.60 -12.30 4.46
CA TRP A 410 22.57 -11.45 5.66
C TRP A 410 23.97 -11.10 6.16
N GLU A 411 24.85 -12.09 6.28
CA GLU A 411 26.24 -11.84 6.72
C GLU A 411 26.95 -10.86 5.79
N ALA A 412 26.79 -11.03 4.48
CA ALA A 412 27.38 -10.15 3.48
C ALA A 412 26.84 -8.71 3.52
N ALA A 413 25.57 -8.54 3.89
CA ALA A 413 24.89 -7.23 3.91
C ALA A 413 24.93 -6.51 5.26
N VAL A 414 25.17 -7.22 6.38
CA VAL A 414 24.99 -6.68 7.74
C VAL A 414 26.26 -6.75 8.60
N HIS A 415 27.14 -7.74 8.43
CA HIS A 415 28.22 -8.02 9.38
C HIS A 415 29.49 -7.20 9.10
N HIS A 416 29.33 -5.89 8.92
CA HIS A 416 30.40 -4.93 8.66
C HIS A 416 29.98 -3.51 9.05
N GLY A 417 30.91 -2.56 8.93
CA GLY A 417 30.60 -1.14 9.11
C GLY A 417 29.64 -0.58 8.06
N PHE A 418 28.94 0.49 8.41
CA PHE A 418 28.11 1.29 7.53
C PHE A 418 28.56 2.74 7.55
N TYR A 419 28.25 3.48 6.47
CA TYR A 419 28.17 4.94 6.50
C TYR A 419 26.72 5.39 6.26
N LEU A 420 26.37 6.56 6.76
CA LEU A 420 25.04 7.14 6.56
C LEU A 420 25.05 8.09 5.38
N ARG A 421 23.90 8.17 4.68
CA ARG A 421 23.68 9.02 3.51
C ARG A 421 22.38 9.81 3.68
N LEU A 422 22.44 11.09 3.33
CA LEU A 422 21.28 11.96 3.15
C LEU A 422 21.31 12.51 1.73
N ASP A 423 20.21 12.37 1.00
CA ASP A 423 20.09 12.87 -0.37
C ASP A 423 18.67 13.34 -0.69
N LEU A 424 18.59 14.26 -1.64
CA LEU A 424 17.33 14.66 -2.28
C LEU A 424 17.46 14.48 -3.78
N SER A 425 17.24 13.26 -4.25
CA SER A 425 17.29 12.93 -5.67
C SER A 425 16.06 13.49 -6.40
N VAL A 426 16.17 13.69 -7.72
CA VAL A 426 15.08 14.19 -8.58
C VAL A 426 14.91 13.28 -9.80
N GLY A 427 13.73 12.71 -9.97
CA GLY A 427 13.41 11.74 -11.02
C GLY A 427 13.99 10.35 -10.73
N GLY A 428 14.08 9.53 -11.78
CA GLY A 428 14.61 8.17 -11.69
C GLY A 428 13.55 7.09 -11.57
N SER A 429 14.01 5.84 -11.48
CA SER A 429 13.18 4.64 -11.62
C SER A 429 12.02 4.57 -10.61
N LEU A 430 12.28 4.82 -9.32
CA LEU A 430 11.26 4.70 -8.29
C LEU A 430 10.16 5.77 -8.40
N PRO A 431 10.46 7.08 -8.47
CA PRO A 431 9.44 8.08 -8.73
C PRO A 431 8.62 7.80 -10.01
N ASN A 432 9.27 7.32 -11.08
CA ASN A 432 8.60 6.98 -12.33
C ASN A 432 7.66 5.80 -12.18
N ALA A 433 8.09 4.74 -11.51
CA ALA A 433 7.27 3.55 -11.27
C ALA A 433 6.02 3.87 -10.46
N ILE A 434 6.16 4.70 -9.42
CA ILE A 434 5.02 5.11 -8.58
C ILE A 434 4.09 6.08 -9.30
N ALA A 435 4.63 7.00 -10.13
CA ALA A 435 3.82 7.97 -10.87
C ALA A 435 3.19 7.38 -12.15
N GLY A 436 3.71 6.26 -12.67
CA GLY A 436 3.32 5.71 -13.98
C GLY A 436 3.77 6.54 -15.18
N VAL A 437 4.62 7.56 -14.97
CA VAL A 437 5.12 8.48 -16.00
C VAL A 437 6.57 8.86 -15.72
N THR A 438 7.30 9.35 -16.73
CA THR A 438 8.65 9.91 -16.52
C THR A 438 8.58 11.19 -15.70
N THR A 439 9.38 11.25 -14.65
CA THR A 439 9.54 12.39 -13.74
C THR A 439 11.01 12.83 -13.68
N PRO A 440 11.31 14.09 -13.34
CA PRO A 440 10.37 15.19 -13.11
C PRO A 440 9.68 15.63 -14.41
N THR A 441 8.56 16.34 -14.28
CA THR A 441 7.86 16.95 -15.43
C THR A 441 8.18 18.44 -15.51
N ALA A 442 7.75 19.11 -16.57
CA ALA A 442 7.85 20.58 -16.67
C ALA A 442 7.03 21.30 -15.57
N ALA A 443 6.03 20.64 -14.99
CA ALA A 443 5.21 21.16 -13.90
C ALA A 443 5.80 20.90 -12.50
N THR A 444 6.84 20.07 -12.38
CA THR A 444 7.52 19.82 -11.10
C THR A 444 8.08 21.12 -10.55
N THR A 445 7.69 21.45 -9.30
CA THR A 445 8.03 22.72 -8.67
C THR A 445 9.47 22.70 -8.15
N SER A 446 10.25 23.74 -8.48
CA SER A 446 11.62 23.92 -7.97
C SER A 446 11.64 24.36 -6.50
N GLY A 447 12.70 24.03 -5.76
CA GLY A 447 13.00 24.60 -4.46
C GLY A 447 12.58 23.79 -3.24
N GLY A 448 12.07 22.57 -3.42
CA GLY A 448 11.77 21.66 -2.32
C GLY A 448 13.01 21.31 -1.51
N THR A 449 12.83 21.22 -0.19
CA THR A 449 13.93 21.11 0.76
C THR A 449 13.69 19.96 1.71
N LEU A 450 14.62 19.02 1.76
CA LEU A 450 14.75 18.05 2.85
C LEU A 450 15.48 18.77 4.00
N SER A 451 14.81 18.94 5.13
CA SER A 451 15.38 19.65 6.29
C SER A 451 15.66 18.66 7.41
N VAL A 452 16.89 18.64 7.92
CA VAL A 452 17.37 17.64 8.88
C VAL A 452 17.85 18.37 10.12
N ASP A 453 17.22 18.06 11.25
CA ASP A 453 17.51 18.63 12.56
C ASP A 453 18.70 17.92 13.23
N SER A 454 18.72 16.60 13.20
CA SER A 454 19.85 15.84 13.73
C SER A 454 20.01 14.47 13.11
N VAL A 455 21.24 13.94 13.18
CA VAL A 455 21.53 12.53 12.92
C VAL A 455 22.32 11.98 14.09
N THR A 456 21.89 10.84 14.62
CA THR A 456 22.53 10.16 15.74
C THR A 456 22.75 8.68 15.44
N VAL A 457 23.93 8.18 15.80
CA VAL A 457 24.24 6.75 15.88
C VAL A 457 24.41 6.39 17.33
N SER A 458 23.73 5.35 17.79
CA SER A 458 23.81 4.87 19.17
C SER A 458 23.99 3.36 19.23
N LYS A 459 24.52 2.86 20.34
CA LYS A 459 24.69 1.42 20.59
C LYS A 459 24.10 1.00 21.92
N ALA A 460 23.62 -0.23 22.00
CA ALA A 460 23.29 -0.90 23.25
C ALA A 460 23.92 -2.29 23.27
N THR A 461 24.42 -2.72 24.43
CA THR A 461 24.91 -4.09 24.64
C THR A 461 23.77 -4.97 25.13
N GLY A 462 23.66 -6.18 24.58
CA GLY A 462 22.67 -7.17 24.95
C GLY A 462 23.26 -8.57 25.06
N ALA A 463 22.39 -9.58 25.04
CA ALA A 463 22.79 -10.97 25.12
C ALA A 463 23.49 -11.43 23.83
N THR A 464 24.45 -12.35 23.95
CA THR A 464 25.12 -13.00 22.81
C THR A 464 24.45 -14.33 22.50
N ALA A 465 23.36 -14.32 21.72
CA ALA A 465 22.72 -15.55 21.27
C ALA A 465 23.57 -16.32 20.23
N PRO A 466 23.41 -17.66 20.13
CA PRO A 466 24.07 -18.46 19.09
C PRO A 466 23.74 -17.96 17.69
N ALA A 467 24.70 -18.06 16.77
CA ALA A 467 24.49 -17.70 15.37
C ALA A 467 23.47 -18.63 14.71
N MET A 468 22.63 -18.09 13.82
CA MET A 468 21.87 -18.92 12.90
C MET A 468 22.83 -19.63 11.95
N THR A 469 22.63 -20.93 11.78
CA THR A 469 23.38 -21.75 10.83
C THR A 469 22.43 -22.53 9.95
N ASP A 470 22.85 -22.84 8.73
CA ASP A 470 22.08 -23.75 7.90
C ASP A 470 22.29 -25.22 8.32
N PRO A 471 21.23 -26.03 8.43
CA PRO A 471 21.36 -27.47 8.62
C PRO A 471 22.05 -28.14 7.42
N PRO A 472 22.73 -29.28 7.57
CA PRO A 472 23.27 -30.02 6.43
C PRO A 472 22.16 -30.51 5.49
N ILE A 473 22.46 -30.58 4.19
CA ILE A 473 21.55 -31.18 3.20
C ILE A 473 21.53 -32.71 3.43
N PRO A 474 20.34 -33.33 3.60
CA PRO A 474 20.24 -34.78 3.72
C PRO A 474 20.79 -35.49 2.47
N ALA A 475 21.61 -36.52 2.68
CA ALA A 475 22.22 -37.27 1.59
C ALA A 475 21.22 -38.27 0.96
N GLY A 476 21.36 -38.47 -0.35
CA GLY A 476 20.61 -39.47 -1.12
C GLY A 476 19.14 -39.10 -1.39
N PRO A 477 18.43 -39.94 -2.17
CA PRO A 477 17.02 -39.73 -2.48
C PRO A 477 16.15 -39.97 -1.24
N SER A 478 14.99 -39.30 -1.17
CA SER A 478 13.91 -39.82 -0.32
C SER A 478 13.32 -41.08 -0.94
N VAL A 479 12.74 -41.93 -0.10
CA VAL A 479 11.87 -43.03 -0.54
C VAL A 479 10.45 -42.68 -0.12
N VAL A 480 9.60 -42.37 -1.10
CA VAL A 480 8.23 -41.97 -0.89
C VAL A 480 7.28 -43.03 -1.43
N LYS A 481 6.29 -43.44 -0.62
CA LYS A 481 5.35 -44.51 -0.98
C LYS A 481 3.94 -44.18 -0.55
N VAL A 482 2.99 -44.44 -1.43
CA VAL A 482 1.58 -44.61 -1.06
C VAL A 482 1.42 -46.04 -0.56
N THR A 483 1.01 -46.20 0.70
CA THR A 483 0.84 -47.52 1.35
C THR A 483 -0.55 -47.65 1.92
N GLY A 484 -0.99 -48.87 2.23
CA GLY A 484 -2.32 -49.15 2.76
C GLY A 484 -3.29 -49.68 1.69
N SER A 485 -4.59 -49.61 2.00
CA SER A 485 -5.67 -50.19 1.19
C SER A 485 -6.91 -49.29 1.20
N GLN A 486 -7.98 -49.72 0.53
CA GLN A 486 -9.24 -48.96 0.39
C GLN A 486 -9.69 -48.30 1.70
N GLY A 487 -9.71 -46.97 1.74
CA GLY A 487 -10.15 -46.18 2.90
C GLY A 487 -9.14 -46.06 4.05
N ASN A 488 -7.92 -46.60 3.89
CA ASN A 488 -6.87 -46.60 4.90
C ASN A 488 -5.47 -46.49 4.25
N TRP A 489 -5.32 -45.53 3.34
CA TRP A 489 -4.03 -45.18 2.73
C TRP A 489 -3.27 -44.15 3.56
N GLN A 490 -1.95 -44.16 3.39
CA GLN A 490 -1.05 -43.14 3.90
C GLN A 490 0.08 -42.89 2.89
N LEU A 491 0.53 -41.65 2.80
CA LEU A 491 1.82 -41.35 2.18
C LEU A 491 2.91 -41.55 3.24
N THR A 492 4.05 -42.10 2.85
CA THR A 492 5.22 -42.24 3.72
C THR A 492 6.45 -41.64 3.07
N VAL A 493 7.32 -41.02 3.87
CA VAL A 493 8.63 -40.50 3.47
C VAL A 493 9.67 -41.19 4.33
N ASN A 494 10.57 -41.95 3.71
CA ASN A 494 11.57 -42.79 4.38
C ASN A 494 10.94 -43.72 5.43
N GLY A 495 9.75 -44.26 5.13
CA GLY A 495 8.99 -45.15 6.00
C GLY A 495 8.18 -44.45 7.10
N ALA A 496 8.34 -43.15 7.31
CA ALA A 496 7.56 -42.38 8.29
C ALA A 496 6.27 -41.82 7.64
N PRO A 497 5.11 -41.83 8.33
CA PRO A 497 3.88 -41.21 7.81
C PRO A 497 4.07 -39.74 7.45
N TRP A 498 3.47 -39.33 6.34
CA TRP A 498 3.56 -37.97 5.82
C TRP A 498 2.19 -37.46 5.39
N GLN A 499 1.61 -36.56 6.18
CA GLN A 499 0.46 -35.78 5.72
C GLN A 499 0.98 -34.54 4.99
N VAL A 500 0.52 -34.32 3.75
CA VAL A 500 0.90 -33.14 2.97
C VAL A 500 0.25 -31.90 3.59
N LYS A 501 1.05 -31.12 4.32
CA LYS A 501 0.71 -29.78 4.84
C LYS A 501 1.44 -28.77 3.97
N GLY A 502 0.82 -28.44 2.84
CA GLY A 502 1.53 -27.80 1.75
C GLY A 502 1.02 -26.43 1.36
N MET A 503 1.87 -25.75 0.60
CA MET A 503 1.56 -24.52 -0.14
C MET A 503 2.09 -24.65 -1.57
N THR A 504 1.40 -24.10 -2.56
CA THR A 504 2.05 -23.84 -3.85
C THR A 504 3.09 -22.73 -3.70
N TYR A 505 4.22 -22.85 -4.41
CA TYR A 505 5.39 -21.97 -4.25
C TYR A 505 5.55 -21.04 -5.46
N GLY A 506 5.31 -19.76 -5.24
CA GLY A 506 5.42 -18.69 -6.24
C GLY A 506 6.77 -17.95 -6.30
N PRO A 507 7.60 -17.84 -5.22
CA PRO A 507 8.87 -17.13 -5.34
C PRO A 507 9.82 -17.76 -6.37
N PRO A 508 10.82 -17.01 -6.88
CA PRO A 508 11.85 -17.59 -7.74
C PRO A 508 12.55 -18.78 -7.06
N GLN A 509 12.76 -19.87 -7.80
CA GLN A 509 13.36 -21.09 -7.25
C GLN A 509 14.79 -20.87 -6.73
N GLY A 510 15.57 -20.03 -7.43
CA GLY A 510 16.93 -19.64 -7.01
C GLY A 510 16.99 -18.77 -5.76
N ALA A 511 15.85 -18.25 -5.28
CA ALA A 511 15.76 -17.44 -4.07
C ALA A 511 15.23 -18.24 -2.85
N ALA A 512 15.17 -19.57 -2.94
CA ALA A 512 14.58 -20.46 -1.92
C ALA A 512 15.07 -20.20 -0.49
N ASP A 513 16.34 -19.87 -0.30
CA ASP A 513 16.92 -19.68 1.04
C ASP A 513 16.25 -18.55 1.84
N GLY A 514 15.73 -17.53 1.15
CA GLY A 514 14.97 -16.44 1.77
C GLY A 514 13.53 -16.80 2.16
N TYR A 515 13.03 -17.99 1.81
CA TYR A 515 11.60 -18.34 1.99
C TYR A 515 11.36 -19.65 2.75
N MET A 516 12.29 -20.62 2.69
CA MET A 516 12.07 -21.94 3.30
C MET A 516 11.86 -21.89 4.82
N ARG A 517 12.55 -20.97 5.51
CA ARG A 517 12.38 -20.79 6.96
C ARG A 517 11.00 -20.24 7.30
N ASP A 518 10.47 -19.33 6.48
CA ASP A 518 9.14 -18.78 6.72
C ASP A 518 8.05 -19.84 6.49
N LEU A 519 8.15 -20.60 5.39
CA LEU A 519 7.29 -21.75 5.14
C LEU A 519 7.37 -22.77 6.28
N LYS A 520 8.58 -23.06 6.78
CA LYS A 520 8.76 -23.95 7.92
C LYS A 520 8.08 -23.42 9.19
N ASN A 521 8.18 -22.11 9.45
CA ASN A 521 7.54 -21.43 10.59
C ASN A 521 6.01 -21.38 10.46
N MET A 522 5.49 -21.39 9.24
CA MET A 522 4.07 -21.58 8.91
C MET A 522 3.62 -23.04 9.15
N GLY A 523 4.52 -23.98 9.43
CA GLY A 523 4.21 -25.40 9.60
C GLY A 523 4.11 -26.17 8.29
N VAL A 524 4.50 -25.56 7.17
CA VAL A 524 4.57 -26.21 5.87
C VAL A 524 5.65 -27.29 5.91
N ASN A 525 5.30 -28.48 5.41
CA ASN A 525 6.24 -29.56 5.16
C ASN A 525 6.39 -29.86 3.66
N THR A 526 5.48 -29.37 2.82
CA THR A 526 5.49 -29.68 1.38
C THR A 526 5.28 -28.41 0.57
N ILE A 527 6.04 -28.21 -0.50
CA ILE A 527 5.73 -27.20 -1.51
C ILE A 527 5.43 -27.83 -2.86
N ARG A 528 4.67 -27.14 -3.72
CA ARG A 528 4.44 -27.54 -5.11
C ARG A 528 4.94 -26.47 -6.07
N ILE A 529 5.65 -26.91 -7.10
CA ILE A 529 6.04 -26.11 -8.26
C ILE A 529 5.41 -26.72 -9.53
N TRP A 530 5.07 -25.88 -10.52
CA TRP A 530 4.45 -26.35 -11.77
C TRP A 530 5.44 -26.91 -12.79
N GLY A 531 6.71 -26.55 -12.67
CA GLY A 531 7.76 -27.00 -13.58
C GLY A 531 9.16 -26.74 -13.02
N PRO A 532 10.15 -27.56 -13.37
CA PRO A 532 11.52 -27.34 -12.99
C PRO A 532 12.19 -26.29 -13.88
N ASP A 533 13.09 -25.50 -13.31
CA ASP A 533 13.99 -24.58 -13.98
C ASP A 533 15.47 -24.93 -13.66
N ALA A 534 16.40 -24.06 -14.04
CA ALA A 534 17.83 -24.27 -13.77
C ALA A 534 18.17 -24.26 -12.27
N ALA A 535 17.32 -23.67 -11.43
CA ALA A 535 17.52 -23.53 -9.98
C ALA A 535 16.79 -24.60 -9.16
N THR A 536 15.94 -25.44 -9.75
CA THR A 536 15.27 -26.56 -9.07
C THR A 536 16.21 -27.46 -8.26
N PRO A 537 17.42 -27.81 -8.72
CA PRO A 537 18.40 -28.52 -7.90
C PRO A 537 18.65 -27.87 -6.53
N SER A 538 18.85 -26.55 -6.51
CA SER A 538 19.09 -25.77 -5.30
C SER A 538 17.83 -25.61 -4.44
N LEU A 539 16.65 -25.50 -5.07
CA LEU A 539 15.36 -25.48 -4.37
C LEU A 539 15.15 -26.78 -3.59
N LEU A 540 15.40 -27.94 -4.22
CA LEU A 540 15.23 -29.25 -3.59
C LEU A 540 16.18 -29.44 -2.40
N ASP A 541 17.45 -29.03 -2.54
CA ASP A 541 18.43 -29.09 -1.47
C ASP A 541 18.06 -28.17 -0.30
N THR A 542 17.67 -26.94 -0.61
CA THR A 542 17.26 -25.93 0.38
C THR A 542 15.97 -26.35 1.09
N ALA A 543 14.98 -26.86 0.38
CA ALA A 543 13.77 -27.40 1.01
C ALA A 543 14.10 -28.56 1.95
N SER A 544 14.90 -29.53 1.48
CA SER A 544 15.19 -30.74 2.23
C SER A 544 15.94 -30.50 3.55
N ARG A 545 16.89 -29.54 3.58
CA ARG A 545 17.62 -29.20 4.81
C ARG A 545 16.73 -28.55 5.87
N HIS A 546 15.59 -27.97 5.47
CA HIS A 546 14.56 -27.45 6.38
C HIS A 546 13.44 -28.47 6.67
N GLY A 547 13.59 -29.71 6.20
CA GLY A 547 12.59 -30.77 6.36
C GLY A 547 11.32 -30.50 5.55
N ILE A 548 11.45 -29.83 4.41
CA ILE A 548 10.39 -29.61 3.42
C ILE A 548 10.65 -30.50 2.20
N LYS A 549 9.59 -31.05 1.61
CA LYS A 549 9.63 -31.81 0.36
C LYS A 549 8.90 -31.06 -0.76
N VAL A 550 9.16 -31.43 -2.01
CA VAL A 550 8.67 -30.72 -3.20
C VAL A 550 7.88 -31.68 -4.09
N ILE A 551 6.63 -31.33 -4.38
CA ILE A 551 5.87 -31.87 -5.50
C ILE A 551 6.40 -31.20 -6.76
N VAL A 552 7.06 -31.97 -7.63
CA VAL A 552 7.69 -31.45 -8.84
C VAL A 552 6.73 -31.64 -10.02
N GLY A 553 6.14 -30.54 -10.46
CA GLY A 553 5.34 -30.49 -11.68
C GLY A 553 6.17 -30.76 -12.92
N LEU A 554 5.60 -31.47 -13.87
CA LEU A 554 6.18 -31.83 -15.15
C LEU A 554 5.21 -31.37 -16.24
N TRP A 555 5.46 -30.17 -16.75
CA TRP A 555 4.53 -29.48 -17.64
C TRP A 555 4.20 -30.27 -18.91
N LEU A 556 2.94 -30.23 -19.31
CA LEU A 556 2.44 -30.77 -20.58
C LEU A 556 1.62 -29.68 -21.29
N ASN A 557 1.84 -29.53 -22.59
CA ASN A 557 1.18 -28.51 -23.40
C ASN A 557 -0.34 -28.76 -23.52
N HIS A 558 -1.13 -27.75 -23.18
CA HIS A 558 -2.60 -27.78 -23.23
C HIS A 558 -3.18 -27.91 -24.65
N GLY A 559 -2.52 -27.34 -25.66
CA GLY A 559 -3.00 -27.32 -27.04
C GLY A 559 -2.49 -28.47 -27.92
N ALA A 560 -1.62 -29.34 -27.40
CA ALA A 560 -1.01 -30.41 -28.18
C ALA A 560 -2.03 -31.44 -28.67
N ASP A 561 -1.76 -32.04 -29.84
CA ASP A 561 -2.55 -33.13 -30.37
C ASP A 561 -2.10 -34.49 -29.79
N TYR A 562 -2.62 -34.85 -28.62
CA TYR A 562 -2.30 -36.12 -27.99
C TYR A 562 -2.79 -37.35 -28.77
N VAL A 563 -3.66 -37.18 -29.77
CA VAL A 563 -4.10 -38.27 -30.65
C VAL A 563 -3.04 -38.50 -31.73
N GLY A 564 -2.78 -37.49 -32.56
CA GLY A 564 -1.97 -37.60 -33.77
C GLY A 564 -0.49 -37.26 -33.64
N ASP A 565 -0.10 -36.40 -32.70
CA ASP A 565 1.27 -35.88 -32.60
C ASP A 565 2.18 -36.82 -31.79
N THR A 566 2.63 -37.88 -32.45
CA THR A 566 3.56 -38.86 -31.88
C THR A 566 4.96 -38.27 -31.66
N ALA A 567 5.37 -37.28 -32.46
CA ALA A 567 6.67 -36.64 -32.33
C ALA A 567 6.76 -35.83 -31.03
N TYR A 568 5.77 -34.98 -30.76
CA TYR A 568 5.67 -34.24 -29.50
C TYR A 568 5.64 -35.20 -28.30
N LYS A 569 4.74 -36.19 -28.31
CA LYS A 569 4.62 -37.18 -27.21
C LYS A 569 5.94 -37.90 -26.94
N THR A 570 6.66 -38.30 -27.98
CA THR A 570 7.97 -38.97 -27.84
C THR A 570 9.01 -38.01 -27.24
N ALA A 571 9.09 -36.79 -27.76
CA ALA A 571 10.06 -35.80 -27.31
C ALA A 571 9.82 -35.39 -25.84
N VAL A 572 8.59 -35.01 -25.48
CA VAL A 572 8.27 -34.53 -24.13
C VAL A 572 8.38 -35.65 -23.09
N LYS A 573 8.04 -36.90 -23.43
CA LYS A 573 8.27 -38.05 -22.54
C LYS A 573 9.76 -38.26 -22.27
N ALA A 574 10.60 -38.16 -23.30
CA ALA A 574 12.05 -38.28 -23.15
C ALA A 574 12.62 -37.13 -22.30
N GLU A 575 12.14 -35.91 -22.51
CA GLU A 575 12.52 -34.73 -21.70
C GLU A 575 12.15 -34.92 -20.23
N ILE A 576 10.92 -35.36 -19.94
CA ILE A 576 10.44 -35.64 -18.59
C ILE A 576 11.33 -36.70 -17.91
N VAL A 577 11.63 -37.81 -18.59
CA VAL A 577 12.49 -38.86 -18.04
C VAL A 577 13.91 -38.36 -17.80
N ALA A 578 14.46 -37.52 -18.69
CA ALA A 578 15.77 -36.91 -18.49
C ALA A 578 15.78 -36.03 -17.24
N LYS A 579 14.75 -35.20 -17.05
CA LYS A 579 14.60 -34.33 -15.89
C LYS A 579 14.39 -35.10 -14.58
N VAL A 580 13.62 -36.20 -14.61
CA VAL A 580 13.49 -37.11 -13.47
C VAL A 580 14.83 -37.73 -13.11
N ASN A 581 15.60 -38.21 -14.09
CA ASN A 581 16.93 -38.77 -13.83
C ASN A 581 17.91 -37.76 -13.22
N GLU A 582 17.81 -36.48 -13.60
CA GLU A 582 18.59 -35.39 -13.02
C GLU A 582 18.26 -35.14 -11.54
N LEU A 583 16.97 -35.21 -11.17
CA LEU A 583 16.49 -34.71 -9.89
C LEU A 583 16.16 -35.80 -8.86
N LYS A 584 15.85 -37.04 -9.28
CA LYS A 584 15.41 -38.15 -8.40
C LYS A 584 16.34 -38.47 -7.23
N GLY A 585 17.63 -38.19 -7.38
CA GLY A 585 18.65 -38.43 -6.36
C GLY A 585 18.61 -37.45 -5.18
N ARG A 586 17.79 -36.40 -5.27
CA ARG A 586 17.72 -35.32 -4.27
C ARG A 586 16.68 -35.63 -3.22
N SER A 587 17.07 -35.48 -1.95
CA SER A 587 16.15 -35.67 -0.83
C SER A 587 14.98 -34.67 -0.83
N GLY A 588 15.01 -33.59 -1.61
CA GLY A 588 13.89 -32.67 -1.70
C GLY A 588 12.65 -33.23 -2.39
N VAL A 589 12.75 -34.28 -3.22
CA VAL A 589 11.62 -34.76 -4.03
C VAL A 589 10.58 -35.48 -3.16
N LEU A 590 9.30 -35.09 -3.29
CA LEU A 590 8.17 -35.82 -2.72
C LEU A 590 7.55 -36.79 -3.74
N LEU A 591 7.11 -36.25 -4.87
CA LEU A 591 6.42 -36.96 -5.94
C LEU A 591 6.46 -36.16 -7.25
N TRP A 592 6.17 -36.82 -8.36
CA TRP A 592 6.11 -36.24 -9.71
C TRP A 592 4.66 -35.96 -10.11
N ASP A 593 4.34 -34.73 -10.55
CA ASP A 593 3.01 -34.32 -10.98
C ASP A 593 2.99 -34.04 -12.49
N VAL A 594 2.45 -34.97 -13.28
CA VAL A 594 2.50 -34.96 -14.74
C VAL A 594 1.34 -34.15 -15.32
N GLY A 595 1.65 -32.97 -15.86
CA GLY A 595 0.68 -32.04 -16.40
C GLY A 595 -0.13 -31.28 -15.33
N ASN A 596 -0.77 -30.20 -15.75
CA ASN A 596 -1.63 -29.37 -14.92
C ASN A 596 -2.78 -28.83 -15.78
N GLU A 597 -4.03 -29.23 -15.49
CA GLU A 597 -5.26 -28.67 -16.10
C GLU A 597 -5.40 -28.88 -17.62
N VAL A 598 -4.73 -29.91 -18.16
CA VAL A 598 -4.74 -30.17 -19.60
C VAL A 598 -6.12 -30.63 -20.09
N ILE A 599 -6.86 -31.44 -19.32
CA ILE A 599 -8.19 -31.92 -19.71
C ILE A 599 -9.20 -30.77 -19.72
N LEU A 600 -9.14 -29.88 -18.73
CA LEU A 600 -9.97 -28.68 -18.67
C LEU A 600 -9.72 -27.77 -19.88
N GLU A 601 -8.46 -27.39 -20.10
CA GLU A 601 -8.09 -26.36 -21.07
C GLU A 601 -8.28 -26.77 -22.53
N MET A 602 -8.32 -28.08 -22.85
CA MET A 602 -8.49 -28.57 -24.23
C MET A 602 -9.69 -27.96 -24.99
N GLN A 603 -10.77 -27.64 -24.27
CA GLN A 603 -11.97 -27.05 -24.87
C GLN A 603 -11.77 -25.58 -25.32
N ASN A 604 -10.72 -24.92 -24.83
CA ASN A 604 -10.43 -23.51 -25.12
C ASN A 604 -9.65 -23.33 -26.45
N TYR A 605 -9.33 -24.42 -27.15
CA TYR A 605 -8.54 -24.41 -28.40
C TYR A 605 -9.39 -24.43 -29.69
N GLY A 606 -10.69 -24.09 -29.61
CA GLY A 606 -11.56 -23.98 -30.79
C GLY A 606 -11.80 -25.30 -31.52
N LEU A 607 -11.64 -26.43 -30.84
CA LEU A 607 -11.80 -27.77 -31.39
C LEU A 607 -13.28 -28.23 -31.35
N ALA A 608 -13.67 -29.07 -32.30
CA ALA A 608 -14.97 -29.73 -32.26
C ALA A 608 -15.09 -30.63 -31.02
N ALA A 609 -16.29 -30.75 -30.44
CA ALA A 609 -16.49 -31.42 -29.15
C ALA A 609 -16.05 -32.90 -29.14
N ASP A 610 -16.24 -33.61 -30.25
CA ASP A 610 -15.78 -34.99 -30.45
C ASP A 610 -14.24 -35.09 -30.51
N VAL A 611 -13.58 -34.09 -31.10
CA VAL A 611 -12.11 -33.99 -31.12
C VAL A 611 -11.57 -33.69 -29.72
N VAL A 612 -12.21 -32.79 -28.97
CA VAL A 612 -11.87 -32.52 -27.55
C VAL A 612 -11.93 -33.81 -26.74
N GLU A 613 -13.04 -34.55 -26.85
CA GLU A 613 -13.23 -35.78 -26.11
C GLU A 613 -12.19 -36.85 -26.47
N ALA A 614 -11.90 -37.03 -27.76
CA ALA A 614 -10.86 -37.94 -28.23
C ALA A 614 -9.47 -37.56 -27.68
N ARG A 615 -9.16 -36.25 -27.62
CA ARG A 615 -7.90 -35.75 -27.06
C ARG A 615 -7.80 -35.92 -25.56
N ARG A 616 -8.89 -35.76 -24.79
CA ARG A 616 -8.90 -36.02 -23.33
C ARG A 616 -8.55 -37.47 -23.01
N VAL A 617 -9.17 -38.41 -23.75
CA VAL A 617 -8.87 -39.85 -23.63
C VAL A 617 -7.42 -40.13 -24.04
N ALA A 618 -6.94 -39.56 -25.14
CA ALA A 618 -5.57 -39.76 -25.60
C ALA A 618 -4.52 -39.18 -24.65
N TYR A 619 -4.81 -38.03 -24.04
CA TYR A 619 -3.98 -37.42 -23.01
C TYR A 619 -3.88 -38.31 -21.76
N ALA A 620 -5.00 -38.83 -21.25
CA ALA A 620 -4.99 -39.73 -20.09
C ALA A 620 -4.16 -41.02 -20.37
N LYS A 621 -4.25 -41.58 -21.58
CA LYS A 621 -3.38 -42.70 -22.00
C LYS A 621 -1.91 -42.29 -22.03
N PHE A 622 -1.59 -41.11 -22.54
CA PHE A 622 -0.23 -40.62 -22.57
C PHE A 622 0.34 -40.34 -21.16
N VAL A 623 -0.46 -39.81 -20.25
CA VAL A 623 -0.11 -39.69 -18.82
C VAL A 623 0.28 -41.04 -18.23
N ASN A 624 -0.41 -42.14 -18.60
CA ASN A 624 -0.01 -43.48 -18.19
C ASN A 624 1.37 -43.88 -18.70
N GLU A 625 1.63 -43.67 -19.99
CA GLU A 625 2.93 -43.99 -20.59
C GLU A 625 4.07 -43.21 -19.92
N VAL A 626 3.82 -41.94 -19.57
CA VAL A 626 4.79 -41.11 -18.85
C VAL A 626 4.98 -41.63 -17.43
N ALA A 627 3.90 -41.97 -16.71
CA ALA A 627 4.00 -42.52 -15.36
C ALA A 627 4.80 -43.83 -15.30
N GLU A 628 4.55 -44.76 -16.23
CA GLU A 628 5.32 -46.00 -16.35
C GLU A 628 6.81 -45.73 -16.61
N ALA A 629 7.11 -44.76 -17.49
CA ALA A 629 8.49 -44.37 -17.80
C ALA A 629 9.18 -43.71 -16.59
N ILE A 630 8.44 -42.91 -15.80
CA ILE A 630 8.95 -42.32 -14.56
C ILE A 630 9.22 -43.40 -13.53
N HIS A 631 8.32 -44.36 -13.30
CA HIS A 631 8.56 -45.46 -12.35
C HIS A 631 9.76 -46.32 -12.73
N ALA A 632 9.99 -46.54 -14.03
CA ALA A 632 11.17 -47.24 -14.51
C ALA A 632 12.47 -46.45 -14.24
N ALA A 633 12.42 -45.12 -14.34
CA ALA A 633 13.56 -44.25 -14.06
C ALA A 633 13.78 -44.01 -12.56
N ASP A 634 12.71 -43.88 -11.79
CA ASP A 634 12.69 -43.49 -10.39
C ASP A 634 11.68 -44.36 -9.61
N PRO A 635 12.13 -45.51 -9.07
CA PRO A 635 11.27 -46.37 -8.27
C PRO A 635 11.02 -45.81 -6.87
N ASN A 636 11.61 -44.67 -6.48
CA ASN A 636 11.53 -44.15 -5.12
C ASN A 636 10.39 -43.17 -4.90
N HIS A 637 9.78 -42.59 -5.94
CA HIS A 637 8.79 -41.54 -5.78
C HIS A 637 7.47 -41.87 -6.51
N PRO A 638 6.30 -41.50 -5.93
CA PRO A 638 5.01 -41.64 -6.58
C PRO A 638 4.85 -40.70 -7.78
N VAL A 639 3.90 -41.02 -8.65
CA VAL A 639 3.47 -40.20 -9.80
C VAL A 639 1.98 -39.90 -9.70
N THR A 640 1.60 -38.65 -9.95
CA THR A 640 0.22 -38.17 -10.05
C THR A 640 0.04 -37.31 -11.32
N SER A 641 -1.19 -36.86 -11.59
CA SER A 641 -1.52 -35.87 -12.61
C SER A 641 -2.67 -34.99 -12.13
N THR A 642 -2.54 -33.67 -12.32
CA THR A 642 -3.45 -32.66 -11.77
C THR A 642 -4.37 -32.04 -12.83
N ASP A 643 -5.64 -31.85 -12.47
CA ASP A 643 -6.61 -31.08 -13.28
C ASP A 643 -7.58 -30.27 -12.40
N ALA A 644 -8.27 -29.28 -12.97
CA ALA A 644 -9.04 -28.26 -12.24
C ALA A 644 -10.49 -28.65 -11.91
N TYR A 645 -10.73 -29.94 -11.71
CA TYR A 645 -12.01 -30.52 -11.30
C TYR A 645 -11.92 -32.05 -11.19
N THR A 646 -12.81 -32.65 -10.42
CA THR A 646 -12.85 -34.11 -10.14
C THR A 646 -13.24 -34.97 -11.34
N HIS A 647 -13.97 -34.42 -12.32
CA HIS A 647 -14.43 -35.21 -13.47
C HIS A 647 -13.29 -35.62 -14.41
N ALA A 648 -12.12 -34.97 -14.35
CA ALA A 648 -10.90 -35.46 -14.98
C ALA A 648 -10.54 -36.91 -14.57
N TRP A 649 -10.90 -37.32 -13.34
CA TRP A 649 -10.63 -38.68 -12.85
C TRP A 649 -11.41 -39.75 -13.61
N THR A 650 -12.51 -39.41 -14.29
CA THR A 650 -13.25 -40.34 -15.16
C THR A 650 -12.41 -40.79 -16.37
N TYR A 651 -11.44 -39.99 -16.80
CA TYR A 651 -10.47 -40.33 -17.84
C TYR A 651 -9.29 -41.10 -17.26
N TYR A 652 -8.74 -40.67 -16.12
CA TYR A 652 -7.58 -41.31 -15.51
C TYR A 652 -7.87 -42.71 -14.98
N ARG A 653 -9.06 -42.98 -14.43
CA ARG A 653 -9.41 -44.29 -13.88
C ARG A 653 -9.26 -45.43 -14.92
N PRO A 654 -9.85 -45.35 -16.12
CA PRO A 654 -9.72 -46.41 -17.13
C PRO A 654 -8.42 -46.34 -17.94
N HIS A 655 -7.72 -45.19 -17.99
CA HIS A 655 -6.62 -44.98 -18.94
C HIS A 655 -5.26 -44.69 -18.31
N SER A 656 -5.18 -44.42 -17.01
CA SER A 656 -3.95 -44.11 -16.28
C SER A 656 -3.76 -44.98 -15.02
N PRO A 657 -3.81 -46.33 -15.14
CA PRO A 657 -3.62 -47.23 -14.01
C PRO A 657 -2.26 -47.08 -13.31
N ALA A 658 -1.22 -46.57 -13.99
CA ALA A 658 0.11 -46.36 -13.41
C ALA A 658 0.22 -45.17 -12.44
N LEU A 659 -0.78 -44.28 -12.34
CA LEU A 659 -0.74 -43.22 -11.32
C LEU A 659 -0.83 -43.81 -9.91
N ASP A 660 -0.02 -43.37 -8.96
CA ASP A 660 -0.06 -43.89 -7.58
C ASP A 660 -1.23 -43.30 -6.77
N LEU A 661 -1.64 -42.08 -7.12
CA LEU A 661 -2.73 -41.34 -6.50
C LEU A 661 -3.40 -40.43 -7.53
N LEU A 662 -4.57 -39.89 -7.18
CA LEU A 662 -5.25 -38.85 -7.95
C LEU A 662 -4.86 -37.46 -7.39
N ALA A 663 -4.92 -36.44 -8.23
CA ALA A 663 -4.78 -35.04 -7.81
C ALA A 663 -5.87 -34.17 -8.44
N VAL A 664 -6.15 -33.04 -7.82
CA VAL A 664 -7.17 -32.09 -8.26
C VAL A 664 -6.84 -30.69 -7.76
N ASN A 665 -7.10 -29.67 -8.57
CA ASN A 665 -7.22 -28.29 -8.13
C ASN A 665 -8.70 -28.01 -7.85
N SER A 666 -9.03 -27.54 -6.65
CA SER A 666 -10.41 -27.23 -6.26
C SER A 666 -10.42 -26.09 -5.26
N TYR A 667 -11.06 -25.00 -5.68
CA TYR A 667 -11.32 -23.81 -4.88
C TYR A 667 -12.76 -23.87 -4.35
N GLY A 668 -13.16 -22.93 -3.49
CA GLY A 668 -14.56 -22.62 -3.14
C GLY A 668 -15.45 -23.77 -2.65
N ALA A 669 -15.78 -24.72 -3.53
CA ALA A 669 -16.56 -25.94 -3.33
C ALA A 669 -15.72 -27.20 -3.04
N ILE A 670 -14.72 -27.11 -2.15
CA ILE A 670 -13.76 -28.20 -1.88
C ILE A 670 -14.38 -29.50 -1.31
N ASP A 671 -15.55 -29.40 -0.68
CA ASP A 671 -16.29 -30.52 -0.10
C ASP A 671 -16.80 -31.51 -1.17
N THR A 672 -16.95 -31.01 -2.40
CA THR A 672 -17.33 -31.82 -3.56
C THR A 672 -16.31 -32.91 -3.88
N VAL A 673 -15.01 -32.68 -3.61
CA VAL A 673 -13.95 -33.64 -3.91
C VAL A 673 -14.17 -34.99 -3.23
N LYS A 674 -14.49 -34.97 -1.93
CA LYS A 674 -14.79 -36.19 -1.17
C LYS A 674 -16.04 -36.89 -1.73
N ARG A 675 -17.09 -36.13 -2.00
CA ARG A 675 -18.36 -36.66 -2.50
C ARG A 675 -18.17 -37.34 -3.85
N ASP A 676 -17.46 -36.69 -4.76
CA ASP A 676 -17.23 -37.18 -6.12
C ASP A 676 -16.31 -38.41 -6.09
N TRP A 677 -15.35 -38.45 -5.17
CA TRP A 677 -14.53 -39.65 -4.94
C TRP A 677 -15.39 -40.86 -4.54
N ILE A 678 -16.31 -40.67 -3.58
CA ILE A 678 -17.21 -41.74 -3.10
C ILE A 678 -18.17 -42.16 -4.22
N ALA A 679 -18.83 -41.20 -4.87
CA ALA A 679 -19.83 -41.44 -5.91
C ALA A 679 -19.21 -42.12 -7.15
N GLY A 680 -17.98 -41.74 -7.50
CA GLY A 680 -17.25 -42.37 -8.60
C GLY A 680 -16.69 -43.76 -8.27
N GLY A 681 -16.70 -44.18 -6.99
CA GLY A 681 -16.18 -45.48 -6.58
C GLY A 681 -14.69 -45.66 -6.90
N TYR A 682 -13.89 -44.62 -6.66
CA TYR A 682 -12.45 -44.64 -6.91
C TYR A 682 -11.71 -45.50 -5.87
N THR A 683 -10.59 -46.09 -6.29
CA THR A 683 -9.80 -47.03 -5.48
C THR A 683 -8.34 -46.61 -5.29
N LYS A 684 -8.08 -45.32 -5.49
CA LYS A 684 -6.78 -44.68 -5.22
C LYS A 684 -7.02 -43.50 -4.27
N PRO A 685 -6.08 -43.20 -3.37
CA PRO A 685 -6.16 -41.98 -2.57
C PRO A 685 -5.96 -40.74 -3.45
N TYR A 686 -6.19 -39.55 -2.89
CA TYR A 686 -5.95 -38.29 -3.60
C TYR A 686 -5.22 -37.26 -2.75
N ILE A 687 -4.65 -36.26 -3.43
CA ILE A 687 -4.17 -35.01 -2.84
C ILE A 687 -4.89 -33.83 -3.50
N LEU A 688 -5.07 -32.75 -2.75
CA LEU A 688 -5.42 -31.44 -3.32
C LEU A 688 -4.13 -30.74 -3.72
N THR A 689 -3.97 -30.39 -4.99
CA THR A 689 -2.75 -29.75 -5.49
C THR A 689 -2.86 -28.24 -5.57
N GLU A 690 -4.08 -27.70 -5.59
CA GLU A 690 -4.39 -26.28 -5.36
C GLU A 690 -5.76 -26.17 -4.69
N GLY A 691 -5.86 -25.29 -3.68
CA GLY A 691 -7.11 -25.01 -2.99
C GLY A 691 -7.06 -23.73 -2.17
N GLY A 692 -8.19 -23.32 -1.63
CA GLY A 692 -8.30 -22.09 -0.85
C GLY A 692 -9.64 -21.39 -1.04
N PRO A 693 -9.67 -20.05 -0.91
CA PRO A 693 -10.90 -19.28 -1.07
C PRO A 693 -11.44 -19.35 -2.51
N ALA A 694 -12.70 -18.95 -2.68
CA ALA A 694 -13.38 -18.98 -3.97
C ALA A 694 -12.64 -18.14 -5.04
N GLY A 695 -12.47 -18.71 -6.23
CA GLY A 695 -11.90 -18.04 -7.40
C GLY A 695 -12.88 -17.05 -8.04
N GLU A 696 -12.39 -16.22 -8.97
CA GLU A 696 -13.23 -15.20 -9.62
C GLU A 696 -14.38 -15.79 -10.45
N TRP A 697 -14.24 -17.03 -10.90
CA TRP A 697 -15.25 -17.77 -11.66
C TRP A 697 -16.34 -18.39 -10.77
N GLU A 698 -16.19 -18.36 -9.45
CA GLU A 698 -17.11 -18.99 -8.49
C GLU A 698 -18.00 -17.97 -7.75
N VAL A 699 -17.75 -16.68 -7.95
CA VAL A 699 -18.43 -15.60 -7.21
C VAL A 699 -19.38 -14.81 -8.11
N PRO A 700 -20.49 -14.28 -7.57
CA PRO A 700 -21.40 -13.45 -8.34
C PRO A 700 -20.77 -12.11 -8.71
N GLY A 701 -21.31 -11.46 -9.75
CA GLY A 701 -20.99 -10.06 -10.05
C GLY A 701 -21.46 -9.11 -8.94
N ASP A 702 -20.71 -8.04 -8.72
CA ASP A 702 -21.05 -6.96 -7.78
C ASP A 702 -21.95 -5.89 -8.44
N VAL A 703 -22.14 -4.76 -7.75
CA VAL A 703 -22.99 -3.64 -8.23
C VAL A 703 -22.56 -3.07 -9.58
N ASN A 704 -21.30 -3.26 -10.00
CA ASN A 704 -20.77 -2.85 -11.29
C ASN A 704 -20.62 -4.02 -12.29
N GLY A 705 -21.13 -5.21 -11.95
CA GLY A 705 -21.16 -6.37 -12.83
C GLY A 705 -19.84 -7.15 -12.95
N VAL A 706 -18.85 -6.86 -12.09
CA VAL A 706 -17.57 -7.58 -12.05
C VAL A 706 -17.51 -8.54 -10.87
N PRO A 707 -16.71 -9.63 -10.90
CA PRO A 707 -16.68 -10.63 -9.82
C PRO A 707 -16.48 -10.03 -8.42
N THR A 708 -17.38 -10.36 -7.50
CA THR A 708 -17.35 -9.94 -6.10
C THR A 708 -16.23 -10.68 -5.37
N GLU A 709 -15.09 -10.02 -5.24
CA GLU A 709 -13.96 -10.62 -4.53
C GLU A 709 -14.25 -10.74 -3.03
N PRO A 710 -14.03 -11.91 -2.42
CA PRO A 710 -14.22 -12.09 -0.99
C PRO A 710 -13.37 -11.09 -0.18
N THR A 711 -13.93 -10.61 0.93
CA THR A 711 -13.19 -9.81 1.92
C THR A 711 -11.98 -10.58 2.46
N ASP A 712 -10.99 -9.88 3.02
CA ASP A 712 -9.79 -10.55 3.54
C ASP A 712 -10.11 -11.57 4.66
N LEU A 713 -11.13 -11.24 5.48
CA LEU A 713 -11.67 -12.14 6.51
C LEU A 713 -12.38 -13.36 5.93
N GLN A 714 -13.09 -13.21 4.81
CA GLN A 714 -13.69 -14.35 4.11
C GLN A 714 -12.61 -15.22 3.46
N LYS A 715 -11.52 -14.64 2.93
CA LYS A 715 -10.38 -15.40 2.40
C LYS A 715 -9.69 -16.21 3.50
N LYS A 716 -9.44 -15.61 4.66
CA LYS A 716 -8.97 -16.28 5.89
C LYS A 716 -9.82 -17.52 6.20
N ALA A 717 -11.14 -17.35 6.25
CA ALA A 717 -12.07 -18.44 6.50
C ALA A 717 -12.07 -19.51 5.39
N GLY A 718 -11.92 -19.10 4.12
CA GLY A 718 -11.83 -19.98 2.97
C GLY A 718 -10.67 -20.96 3.03
N TYR A 719 -9.48 -20.50 3.45
CA TYR A 719 -8.33 -21.39 3.68
C TYR A 719 -8.57 -22.41 4.78
N THR A 720 -9.12 -21.97 5.92
CA THR A 720 -9.47 -22.88 7.02
C THR A 720 -10.52 -23.91 6.58
N TYR A 721 -11.51 -23.48 5.80
CA TYR A 721 -12.52 -24.36 5.22
C TYR A 721 -11.90 -25.40 4.29
N SER A 722 -11.03 -24.96 3.35
CA SER A 722 -10.29 -25.82 2.42
C SER A 722 -9.56 -26.95 3.14
N TRP A 723 -8.71 -26.59 4.10
CA TRP A 723 -7.93 -27.56 4.88
C TRP A 723 -8.81 -28.52 5.68
N ASN A 724 -9.89 -28.04 6.29
CA ASN A 724 -10.80 -28.88 7.07
C ASN A 724 -11.59 -29.87 6.20
N ALA A 725 -11.98 -29.48 4.98
CA ALA A 725 -12.63 -30.39 4.03
C ALA A 725 -11.70 -31.54 3.65
N ILE A 726 -10.42 -31.25 3.39
CA ILE A 726 -9.40 -32.26 3.09
C ILE A 726 -9.16 -33.20 4.28
N LYS A 727 -9.00 -32.67 5.49
CA LYS A 727 -8.92 -33.51 6.71
C LYS A 727 -10.19 -34.34 6.95
N GLY A 728 -11.32 -33.95 6.38
CA GLY A 728 -12.61 -34.64 6.48
C GLY A 728 -12.68 -35.99 5.74
N HIS A 729 -11.60 -36.43 5.07
CA HIS A 729 -11.51 -37.72 4.38
C HIS A 729 -10.26 -38.52 4.79
N PRO A 730 -10.12 -38.85 6.09
CA PRO A 730 -8.94 -39.54 6.60
C PRO A 730 -8.75 -40.89 5.93
N GLY A 731 -7.49 -41.27 5.70
CA GLY A 731 -7.15 -42.52 5.02
C GLY A 731 -7.43 -42.52 3.52
N VAL A 732 -7.89 -41.40 2.92
CA VAL A 732 -8.09 -41.27 1.46
C VAL A 732 -7.47 -39.98 0.94
N ALA A 733 -7.78 -38.84 1.55
CA ALA A 733 -7.09 -37.59 1.27
C ALA A 733 -5.75 -37.55 2.00
N LEU A 734 -4.64 -37.48 1.26
CA LEU A 734 -3.29 -37.53 1.83
C LEU A 734 -2.74 -36.14 2.21
N GLY A 735 -3.53 -35.09 1.97
CA GLY A 735 -3.24 -33.70 2.33
C GLY A 735 -3.46 -32.75 1.16
N ALA A 736 -2.91 -31.54 1.27
CA ALA A 736 -3.16 -30.44 0.34
C ALA A 736 -1.94 -29.54 0.15
N THR A 737 -1.82 -28.94 -1.03
CA THR A 737 -1.07 -27.70 -1.24
C THR A 737 -2.05 -26.56 -1.48
N GLU A 738 -2.25 -25.70 -0.47
CA GLU A 738 -3.12 -24.54 -0.61
C GLU A 738 -2.46 -23.47 -1.50
N PHE A 739 -3.28 -22.73 -2.21
CA PHE A 739 -2.89 -21.72 -3.17
C PHE A 739 -3.13 -20.34 -2.56
N HIS A 740 -2.14 -19.48 -2.32
CA HIS A 740 -0.77 -19.53 -2.83
C HIS A 740 0.24 -18.82 -1.91
N TYR A 741 1.46 -19.36 -1.77
CA TYR A 741 2.58 -18.61 -1.22
C TYR A 741 3.28 -17.88 -2.37
N GLY A 742 2.77 -16.69 -2.73
CA GLY A 742 3.21 -15.91 -3.89
C GLY A 742 3.86 -14.58 -3.52
N LEU A 743 4.42 -13.89 -4.51
CA LEU A 743 4.99 -12.54 -4.34
C LEU A 743 4.26 -11.49 -5.17
N GLU A 744 3.41 -11.94 -6.10
CA GLU A 744 2.64 -11.10 -6.99
C GLU A 744 1.81 -10.10 -6.19
N ASN A 745 1.97 -8.83 -6.52
CA ASN A 745 1.16 -7.73 -6.01
C ASN A 745 0.29 -7.20 -7.15
N ASP A 746 -0.50 -8.11 -7.70
CA ASP A 746 -1.42 -7.88 -8.81
C ASP A 746 -2.84 -8.31 -8.40
N PHE A 747 -3.84 -8.14 -9.27
CA PHE A 747 -5.22 -8.57 -9.02
C PHE A 747 -5.31 -10.03 -8.57
N GLY A 748 -4.56 -10.94 -9.21
CA GLY A 748 -4.59 -12.37 -8.88
C GLY A 748 -3.92 -12.65 -7.54
N GLY A 749 -2.80 -11.99 -7.26
CA GLY A 749 -2.05 -12.13 -6.01
C GLY A 749 -2.82 -11.61 -4.81
N VAL A 750 -3.50 -10.46 -4.93
CA VAL A 750 -4.38 -9.97 -3.85
C VAL A 750 -5.63 -10.84 -3.70
N TRP A 751 -6.09 -11.50 -4.75
CA TRP A 751 -7.21 -12.42 -4.63
C TRP A 751 -6.83 -13.69 -3.87
N LEU A 752 -5.73 -14.32 -4.26
CA LEU A 752 -5.45 -15.73 -3.93
C LEU A 752 -4.14 -15.96 -3.18
N ASN A 753 -3.30 -14.95 -2.95
CA ASN A 753 -2.07 -15.19 -2.20
C ASN A 753 -2.26 -15.05 -0.69
N THR A 754 -1.63 -15.96 0.04
CA THR A 754 -1.35 -15.86 1.48
C THR A 754 -0.25 -14.86 1.80
N THR A 755 0.60 -14.55 0.81
CA THR A 755 1.64 -13.52 0.84
C THR A 755 1.55 -12.65 -0.42
N THR A 756 1.56 -11.34 -0.33
CA THR A 756 1.56 -10.46 -1.53
C THR A 756 2.62 -9.39 -1.37
N GLY A 757 3.40 -9.11 -2.42
CA GLY A 757 4.55 -8.20 -2.32
C GLY A 757 5.61 -8.58 -1.27
N GLY A 758 5.55 -9.80 -0.72
CA GLY A 758 6.35 -10.24 0.43
C GLY A 758 5.73 -9.99 1.81
N TRP A 759 4.54 -9.40 1.90
CA TRP A 759 3.79 -9.20 3.15
C TRP A 759 2.86 -10.36 3.44
N ARG A 760 2.81 -10.81 4.70
CA ARG A 760 1.94 -11.91 5.13
C ARG A 760 0.51 -11.41 5.35
N ARG A 761 -0.46 -12.17 4.86
CA ARG A 761 -1.89 -11.83 4.95
C ARG A 761 -2.62 -12.73 5.94
N LEU A 762 -3.90 -12.44 6.21
CA LEU A 762 -4.71 -13.27 7.12
C LEU A 762 -4.74 -14.75 6.71
N GLY A 763 -4.70 -15.06 5.41
CA GLY A 763 -4.59 -16.43 4.89
C GLY A 763 -3.32 -17.17 5.33
N TYR A 764 -2.17 -16.48 5.39
CA TYR A 764 -0.92 -17.07 5.90
C TYR A 764 -1.11 -17.53 7.35
N HIS A 765 -1.69 -16.67 8.18
CA HIS A 765 -1.87 -16.94 9.61
C HIS A 765 -2.92 -18.02 9.88
N ALA A 766 -3.99 -18.06 9.09
CA ALA A 766 -4.98 -19.13 9.13
C ALA A 766 -4.34 -20.51 8.84
N MET A 767 -3.47 -20.57 7.82
CA MET A 767 -2.78 -21.80 7.48
C MET A 767 -1.70 -22.17 8.49
N ARG A 768 -0.99 -21.19 9.06
CA ARG A 768 -0.07 -21.43 10.18
C ARG A 768 -0.79 -22.08 11.35
N GLU A 769 -1.90 -21.52 11.78
CA GLU A 769 -2.70 -22.08 12.87
C GLU A 769 -3.21 -23.48 12.52
N ALA A 770 -3.69 -23.68 11.29
CA ALA A 770 -4.16 -24.96 10.80
C ALA A 770 -3.09 -26.07 10.76
N TYR A 771 -1.84 -25.72 10.47
CA TYR A 771 -0.72 -26.66 10.35
C TYR A 771 0.03 -26.91 11.65
N THR A 772 0.17 -25.88 12.48
CA THR A 772 0.96 -25.92 13.74
C THR A 772 0.10 -26.08 14.99
N GLY A 773 -1.19 -25.75 14.92
CA GLY A 773 -2.06 -25.61 16.08
C GLY A 773 -1.79 -24.35 16.92
N GLN A 774 -0.96 -23.42 16.42
CA GLN A 774 -0.57 -22.21 17.14
C GLN A 774 -0.98 -20.95 16.38
N VAL A 775 -1.61 -20.01 17.09
CA VAL A 775 -1.85 -18.65 16.61
C VAL A 775 -0.52 -17.90 16.54
N ALA A 776 -0.36 -17.01 15.56
CA ALA A 776 0.80 -16.14 15.49
C ALA A 776 0.75 -15.08 16.60
N ALA A 777 1.91 -14.67 17.11
CA ALA A 777 1.97 -13.62 18.14
C ALA A 777 1.53 -12.26 17.61
N ASN A 778 1.63 -12.05 16.29
CA ASN A 778 1.30 -10.82 15.60
C ASN A 778 0.67 -11.16 14.24
N THR A 779 -0.45 -10.52 13.92
CA THR A 779 -1.33 -10.83 12.81
C THR A 779 -1.77 -9.54 12.12
N PRO A 780 -2.06 -9.56 10.81
CA PRO A 780 -2.37 -8.35 10.07
C PRO A 780 -3.58 -7.58 10.61
N PRO A 781 -3.65 -6.27 10.34
CA PRO A 781 -4.84 -5.47 10.62
C PRO A 781 -6.07 -6.06 9.94
N GLU A 782 -7.18 -6.16 10.67
CA GLU A 782 -8.43 -6.67 10.16
C GLU A 782 -9.31 -5.51 9.67
N ILE A 783 -9.63 -5.48 8.38
CA ILE A 783 -10.57 -4.53 7.80
C ILE A 783 -11.97 -5.16 7.83
N THR A 784 -12.85 -4.64 8.70
CA THR A 784 -14.19 -5.19 8.92
C THR A 784 -15.26 -4.55 8.05
N ALA A 785 -15.00 -3.34 7.53
CA ALA A 785 -15.88 -2.63 6.63
C ALA A 785 -15.09 -1.75 5.66
N MET A 786 -15.61 -1.62 4.44
CA MET A 786 -15.11 -0.69 3.42
C MET A 786 -16.27 -0.18 2.56
N THR A 787 -16.32 1.15 2.35
CA THR A 787 -17.28 1.83 1.48
C THR A 787 -16.57 2.69 0.43
N VAL A 788 -17.23 2.88 -0.71
CA VAL A 788 -16.78 3.75 -1.80
C VAL A 788 -17.90 4.72 -2.14
N GLY A 789 -17.64 6.02 -2.04
CA GLY A 789 -18.60 7.07 -2.37
C GLY A 789 -18.90 7.10 -3.87
N ASN A 790 -20.19 7.18 -4.22
CA ASN A 790 -20.66 7.18 -5.62
C ASN A 790 -20.11 6.02 -6.46
N GLN A 791 -20.04 4.82 -5.87
CA GLN A 791 -19.39 3.63 -6.43
C GLN A 791 -19.74 3.30 -7.90
N THR A 792 -20.92 3.68 -8.40
CA THR A 792 -21.36 3.39 -9.77
C THR A 792 -21.17 4.57 -10.75
N SER A 793 -20.71 5.72 -10.27
CA SER A 793 -20.68 6.98 -11.02
C SER A 793 -19.59 7.93 -10.48
N VAL A 794 -18.34 7.47 -10.49
CA VAL A 794 -17.18 8.28 -10.10
C VAL A 794 -16.70 9.09 -11.31
N PRO A 795 -16.71 10.43 -11.27
CA PRO A 795 -16.22 11.26 -12.40
C PRO A 795 -14.73 11.01 -12.68
N ALA A 796 -14.39 10.78 -13.95
CA ALA A 796 -12.99 10.67 -14.39
C ALA A 796 -12.16 11.90 -13.98
N GLY A 797 -10.97 11.68 -13.43
CA GLY A 797 -10.08 12.74 -12.93
C GLY A 797 -10.59 13.52 -11.71
N GLY A 798 -11.83 13.28 -11.28
CA GLY A 798 -12.43 13.86 -10.08
C GLY A 798 -11.96 13.18 -8.80
N THR A 799 -12.63 13.46 -7.68
CA THR A 799 -12.32 12.80 -6.40
C THR A 799 -13.53 12.04 -5.87
N PHE A 800 -13.26 10.95 -5.16
CA PHE A 800 -14.28 10.18 -4.45
C PHE A 800 -13.75 9.75 -3.09
N THR A 801 -14.66 9.36 -2.20
CA THR A 801 -14.31 8.94 -0.84
C THR A 801 -14.17 7.43 -0.77
N VAL A 802 -13.12 6.97 -0.10
CA VAL A 802 -12.99 5.58 0.36
C VAL A 802 -12.93 5.62 1.87
N SER A 803 -13.71 4.79 2.54
CA SER A 803 -13.68 4.70 4.01
C SER A 803 -13.56 3.25 4.45
N THR A 804 -12.67 2.97 5.40
CA THR A 804 -12.47 1.64 5.97
C THR A 804 -12.56 1.67 7.50
N THR A 805 -12.97 0.55 8.08
CA THR A 805 -12.84 0.28 9.52
C THR A 805 -11.79 -0.80 9.69
N ALA A 806 -10.58 -0.41 10.08
CA ALA A 806 -9.46 -1.31 10.29
C ALA A 806 -9.03 -1.31 11.76
N THR A 807 -8.75 -2.48 12.31
CA THR A 807 -8.21 -2.64 13.66
C THR A 807 -7.04 -3.60 13.63
N ASP A 808 -5.95 -3.21 14.28
CA ASP A 808 -4.83 -4.10 14.50
C ASP A 808 -5.05 -4.91 15.78
N PRO A 809 -5.03 -6.25 15.75
CA PRO A 809 -5.31 -7.06 16.93
C PRO A 809 -4.27 -6.91 18.06
N GLN A 810 -3.06 -6.42 17.75
CA GLN A 810 -1.99 -6.16 18.73
C GLN A 810 -1.88 -4.68 19.12
N GLY A 811 -2.64 -3.80 18.47
CA GLY A 811 -2.60 -2.35 18.71
C GLY A 811 -1.43 -1.64 18.01
N ASP A 812 -0.87 -2.27 16.97
CA ASP A 812 0.24 -1.72 16.20
C ASP A 812 -0.17 -0.47 15.40
N LEU A 813 0.84 0.27 14.90
CA LEU A 813 0.58 1.42 14.04
C LEU A 813 0.08 0.94 12.68
N ILE A 814 -1.17 1.24 12.36
CA ILE A 814 -1.68 1.02 11.01
C ILE A 814 -1.23 2.15 10.09
N ARG A 815 -0.53 1.81 9.01
CA ARG A 815 -0.22 2.72 7.90
C ARG A 815 -0.94 2.24 6.64
N TYR A 816 -1.43 3.16 5.83
CA TYR A 816 -2.29 2.84 4.69
C TYR A 816 -1.64 3.10 3.35
N HIS A 817 -2.11 2.38 2.33
CA HIS A 817 -1.84 2.69 0.93
C HIS A 817 -3.04 2.33 0.06
N ILE A 818 -3.21 3.02 -1.08
CA ILE A 818 -4.34 2.81 -1.98
C ILE A 818 -3.83 2.50 -3.39
N MET A 819 -4.28 1.37 -3.91
CA MET A 819 -4.01 0.94 -5.28
C MET A 819 -5.30 0.63 -6.04
N ALA A 820 -5.21 0.50 -7.36
CA ALA A 820 -6.34 0.10 -8.20
C ALA A 820 -5.95 -0.83 -9.35
N SER A 821 -6.92 -1.56 -9.88
CA SER A 821 -6.78 -2.46 -11.04
C SER A 821 -7.72 -2.08 -12.19
N ASP A 822 -7.21 -2.06 -13.44
CA ASP A 822 -7.96 -1.95 -14.70
C ASP A 822 -8.33 -3.30 -15.32
N LYS A 823 -8.17 -4.43 -14.63
CA LYS A 823 -8.38 -5.74 -15.25
C LYS A 823 -9.68 -5.84 -16.09
N HIS A 824 -10.76 -5.21 -15.63
CA HIS A 824 -12.06 -5.23 -16.33
C HIS A 824 -12.20 -4.23 -17.49
N ILE A 825 -11.15 -3.48 -17.79
CA ILE A 825 -11.04 -2.51 -18.89
C ILE A 825 -9.98 -3.01 -19.88
N THR A 826 -8.79 -3.39 -19.40
CA THR A 826 -7.62 -3.67 -20.24
C THR A 826 -7.16 -5.14 -20.20
N ALA A 827 -7.77 -5.98 -19.36
CA ALA A 827 -7.29 -7.31 -18.98
C ALA A 827 -5.92 -7.32 -18.27
N ASN A 828 -5.30 -6.16 -18.02
CA ASN A 828 -4.07 -6.05 -17.24
C ASN A 828 -4.36 -6.41 -15.77
N ARG A 829 -3.56 -7.32 -15.22
CA ARG A 829 -3.69 -7.74 -13.82
C ARG A 829 -2.93 -6.83 -12.86
N GLY A 830 -1.97 -6.05 -13.35
CA GLY A 830 -1.16 -5.16 -12.52
C GLY A 830 -1.99 -4.19 -11.69
N LEU A 831 -1.48 -3.86 -10.50
CA LEU A 831 -2.00 -2.78 -9.69
C LEU A 831 -1.23 -1.50 -9.95
N ARG A 832 -1.93 -0.38 -9.78
CA ARG A 832 -1.33 0.96 -9.87
C ARG A 832 -1.64 1.77 -8.64
N HIS A 833 -0.69 2.63 -8.27
CA HIS A 833 -0.83 3.55 -7.15
C HIS A 833 -1.86 4.63 -7.47
N LEU A 834 -2.75 4.93 -6.52
CA LEU A 834 -3.64 6.09 -6.63
C LEU A 834 -3.07 7.28 -5.85
N ASP A 835 -3.41 8.49 -6.28
CA ASP A 835 -3.21 9.69 -5.49
C ASP A 835 -4.35 9.80 -4.48
N PHE A 836 -4.01 10.02 -3.21
CA PHE A 836 -4.99 10.17 -2.15
C PHE A 836 -4.51 11.09 -1.03
N THR A 837 -5.47 11.59 -0.26
CA THR A 837 -5.25 12.25 1.03
C THR A 837 -5.88 11.41 2.12
N HIS A 838 -5.13 11.11 3.17
CA HIS A 838 -5.66 10.43 4.36
C HIS A 838 -6.24 11.49 5.32
N ASN A 839 -7.55 11.43 5.52
CA ASN A 839 -8.31 12.37 6.34
C ASN A 839 -8.44 11.91 7.82
N GLY A 840 -7.72 10.84 8.20
CA GLY A 840 -7.82 10.20 9.52
C GLY A 840 -8.88 9.11 9.58
N ASN A 841 -8.77 8.23 10.58
CA ASN A 841 -9.72 7.16 10.90
C ASN A 841 -10.08 6.26 9.70
N GLY A 842 -9.12 5.96 8.82
CA GLY A 842 -9.37 5.12 7.64
C GLY A 842 -10.24 5.78 6.57
N ASN A 843 -10.35 7.11 6.57
CA ASN A 843 -11.08 7.87 5.56
C ASN A 843 -10.12 8.53 4.57
N PHE A 844 -10.40 8.39 3.28
CA PHE A 844 -9.52 8.83 2.20
C PHE A 844 -10.28 9.62 1.14
N THR A 845 -9.71 10.73 0.72
CA THR A 845 -10.08 11.40 -0.53
C THR A 845 -9.17 10.88 -1.62
N VAL A 846 -9.72 10.19 -2.61
CA VAL A 846 -8.96 9.51 -3.67
C VAL A 846 -9.22 10.18 -5.00
N ARG A 847 -8.17 10.44 -5.79
CA ARG A 847 -8.31 10.91 -7.17
C ARG A 847 -8.70 9.75 -8.06
N ALA A 848 -9.82 9.91 -8.76
CA ALA A 848 -10.29 8.99 -9.76
C ALA A 848 -9.34 8.99 -10.97
N PRO A 849 -9.06 7.83 -11.54
CA PRO A 849 -8.38 7.72 -12.82
C PRO A 849 -9.14 8.38 -13.97
N ASP A 850 -8.44 8.71 -15.05
CA ASP A 850 -9.07 9.34 -16.23
C ASP A 850 -9.71 8.32 -17.18
N ALA A 851 -9.20 7.08 -17.20
CA ALA A 851 -9.74 6.03 -18.05
C ALA A 851 -11.10 5.49 -17.54
N LEU A 852 -12.10 5.51 -18.41
CA LEU A 852 -13.48 5.09 -18.15
C LEU A 852 -13.59 3.57 -17.96
N GLY A 853 -14.61 3.15 -17.23
CA GLY A 853 -14.95 1.73 -17.05
C GLY A 853 -14.96 1.30 -15.59
N VAL A 854 -15.01 -0.01 -15.37
CA VAL A 854 -15.06 -0.58 -14.01
C VAL A 854 -13.65 -0.88 -13.52
N TRP A 855 -13.30 -0.25 -12.41
CA TRP A 855 -12.05 -0.43 -11.68
C TRP A 855 -12.32 -1.21 -10.39
N LYS A 856 -11.25 -1.76 -9.80
CA LYS A 856 -11.25 -2.12 -8.37
C LYS A 856 -10.26 -1.25 -7.62
N VAL A 857 -10.68 -0.69 -6.49
CA VAL A 857 -9.80 0.00 -5.53
C VAL A 857 -9.47 -0.95 -4.38
N TYR A 858 -8.21 -0.93 -3.94
CA TYR A 858 -7.66 -1.75 -2.88
C TYR A 858 -7.08 -0.85 -1.78
N VAL A 859 -7.47 -1.07 -0.53
CA VAL A 859 -6.89 -0.42 0.64
C VAL A 859 -5.99 -1.41 1.36
N TYR A 860 -4.71 -1.07 1.44
CA TYR A 860 -3.69 -1.82 2.17
C TYR A 860 -3.54 -1.22 3.56
N ALA A 861 -3.55 -2.04 4.59
CA ALA A 861 -3.34 -1.67 5.99
C ALA A 861 -2.17 -2.47 6.55
N TYR A 862 -1.02 -1.81 6.74
CA TYR A 862 0.22 -2.42 7.23
C TYR A 862 0.35 -2.24 8.74
N ASP A 863 0.85 -3.26 9.45
CA ASP A 863 1.11 -3.22 10.90
C ASP A 863 2.55 -2.83 11.28
N GLY A 864 3.47 -2.87 10.32
CA GLY A 864 4.90 -2.68 10.56
C GLY A 864 5.66 -3.89 11.12
N HIS A 865 5.01 -5.05 11.20
CA HIS A 865 5.58 -6.33 11.64
C HIS A 865 5.71 -7.36 10.51
N GLY A 866 5.49 -6.93 9.27
CA GLY A 866 5.58 -7.79 8.08
C GLY A 866 4.23 -8.29 7.59
N ASN A 867 3.12 -7.79 8.15
CA ASN A 867 1.78 -8.20 7.73
C ASN A 867 1.00 -7.06 7.07
N VAL A 868 0.02 -7.46 6.27
CA VAL A 868 -0.91 -6.54 5.62
C VAL A 868 -2.33 -7.11 5.59
N GLY A 869 -3.30 -6.29 5.96
CA GLY A 869 -4.72 -6.51 5.67
C GLY A 869 -5.12 -5.76 4.40
N ILE A 870 -5.88 -6.40 3.51
CA ILE A 870 -6.26 -5.80 2.22
C ILE A 870 -7.74 -5.99 1.95
N GLU A 871 -8.46 -4.89 1.76
CA GLU A 871 -9.88 -4.90 1.39
C GLU A 871 -10.08 -4.16 0.07
N GLN A 872 -11.09 -4.56 -0.69
CA GLN A 872 -11.32 -4.03 -2.04
C GLN A 872 -12.78 -3.75 -2.33
N ARG A 873 -13.05 -2.83 -3.25
CA ARG A 873 -14.39 -2.62 -3.83
C ARG A 873 -14.24 -2.21 -5.30
N SER A 874 -15.18 -2.63 -6.15
CA SER A 874 -15.24 -2.05 -7.50
C SER A 874 -15.73 -0.60 -7.46
N PHE A 875 -15.37 0.20 -8.47
CA PHE A 875 -16.01 1.47 -8.73
C PHE A 875 -16.03 1.74 -10.24
N LYS A 876 -17.07 2.40 -10.73
CA LYS A 876 -17.20 2.74 -12.14
C LYS A 876 -16.79 4.18 -12.37
N VAL A 877 -15.73 4.37 -13.14
CA VAL A 877 -15.32 5.68 -13.66
C VAL A 877 -16.20 6.01 -14.86
N VAL A 878 -16.87 7.15 -14.77
CA VAL A 878 -17.80 7.67 -15.78
C VAL A 878 -17.29 9.01 -16.32
N PRO A 879 -17.77 9.43 -17.50
CA PRO A 879 -17.50 10.78 -17.98
C PRO A 879 -17.83 11.82 -16.91
N PRO A 880 -16.97 12.84 -16.72
CA PRO A 880 -17.28 13.89 -15.76
C PRO A 880 -18.64 14.52 -16.09
N PRO A 881 -19.41 15.03 -15.11
CA PRO A 881 -20.61 15.80 -15.44
C PRO A 881 -20.23 17.04 -16.26
N ALA A 882 -20.94 17.31 -17.35
CA ALA A 882 -20.83 18.56 -18.12
C ALA A 882 -21.99 19.49 -17.73
N PRO A 883 -21.74 20.72 -17.28
CA PRO A 883 -22.83 21.68 -17.05
C PRO A 883 -23.40 22.16 -18.40
N GLY A 884 -24.71 22.36 -18.45
CA GLY A 884 -25.40 22.92 -19.61
C GLY A 884 -26.06 21.89 -20.53
N THR A 885 -26.67 22.38 -21.62
CA THR A 885 -27.29 21.55 -22.66
C THR A 885 -26.30 21.28 -23.78
N ASP A 886 -26.11 20.00 -24.09
CA ASP A 886 -25.31 19.56 -25.24
C ASP A 886 -26.07 19.81 -26.55
N LEU A 887 -25.56 20.72 -27.37
CA LEU A 887 -26.14 21.14 -28.64
C LEU A 887 -25.76 20.21 -29.80
N SER A 888 -24.66 19.44 -29.66
CA SER A 888 -24.12 18.60 -30.72
C SER A 888 -24.68 17.18 -30.72
N ARG A 889 -25.29 16.73 -29.61
CA ARG A 889 -25.84 15.37 -29.50
C ARG A 889 -26.83 15.00 -30.61
N GLY A 890 -26.54 13.90 -31.30
CA GLY A 890 -27.34 13.35 -32.41
C GLY A 890 -27.35 14.21 -33.67
N ARG A 891 -26.52 15.25 -33.76
CA ARG A 891 -26.48 16.16 -34.91
C ARG A 891 -25.67 15.59 -36.07
N PRO A 892 -25.93 16.05 -37.32
CA PRO A 892 -25.14 15.63 -38.48
C PRO A 892 -23.66 15.97 -38.32
N ALA A 893 -22.81 14.99 -38.59
CA ALA A 893 -21.36 15.10 -38.45
C ALA A 893 -20.65 14.79 -39.76
N THR A 894 -19.56 15.51 -40.03
CA THR A 894 -18.63 15.21 -41.12
C THR A 894 -17.20 15.32 -40.63
N ALA A 895 -16.27 14.66 -41.31
CA ALA A 895 -14.86 14.70 -40.98
C ALA A 895 -14.03 14.75 -42.27
N SER A 896 -12.76 15.12 -42.15
CA SER A 896 -11.80 15.02 -43.25
C SER A 896 -11.61 13.58 -43.74
N SER A 897 -11.70 12.63 -42.82
CA SER A 897 -11.52 11.20 -43.06
C SER A 897 -12.07 10.38 -41.89
N TYR A 898 -12.25 9.09 -42.11
CA TYR A 898 -12.53 8.13 -41.05
C TYR A 898 -11.97 6.75 -41.43
N GLN A 899 -11.65 5.92 -40.43
CA GLN A 899 -11.19 4.55 -40.67
C GLN A 899 -12.38 3.66 -41.08
N PRO A 900 -12.32 2.97 -42.25
CA PRO A 900 -13.43 2.17 -42.77
C PRO A 900 -13.61 0.83 -42.04
N THR A 901 -12.64 0.42 -41.22
CA THR A 901 -12.67 -0.80 -40.42
C THR A 901 -12.17 -0.54 -39.00
N GLY A 902 -12.65 -1.32 -38.04
CA GLY A 902 -12.33 -1.19 -36.62
C GLY A 902 -13.06 -2.27 -35.80
N THR A 903 -12.78 -2.32 -34.49
CA THR A 903 -13.28 -3.37 -33.58
C THR A 903 -14.79 -3.58 -33.64
N ASN A 904 -15.56 -2.51 -33.90
CA ASN A 904 -17.02 -2.53 -34.01
C ASN A 904 -17.53 -2.06 -35.39
N GLY A 905 -16.71 -2.16 -36.46
CA GLY A 905 -17.05 -1.66 -37.80
C GLY A 905 -16.38 -0.32 -38.15
N PRO A 906 -16.89 0.46 -39.12
CA PRO A 906 -16.31 1.74 -39.51
C PRO A 906 -16.38 2.77 -38.37
N GLN A 907 -15.34 3.58 -38.17
CA GLN A 907 -15.25 4.54 -37.05
C GLN A 907 -15.79 5.92 -37.44
N LEU A 908 -17.12 5.98 -37.62
CA LEU A 908 -17.83 7.07 -38.28
C LEU A 908 -17.76 8.42 -37.53
N PRO A 909 -17.83 9.57 -38.24
CA PRO A 909 -17.91 10.89 -37.61
C PRO A 909 -19.08 11.06 -36.63
N SER A 910 -20.22 10.41 -36.91
CA SER A 910 -21.41 10.48 -36.06
C SER A 910 -21.24 9.86 -34.68
N TYR A 911 -20.28 8.95 -34.52
CA TYR A 911 -20.03 8.28 -33.24
C TYR A 911 -19.42 9.21 -32.19
N ALA A 912 -18.85 10.34 -32.59
CA ALA A 912 -18.38 11.34 -31.63
C ALA A 912 -19.52 12.23 -31.09
N PHE A 913 -20.78 11.97 -31.43
CA PHE A 913 -21.92 12.81 -31.08
C PHE A 913 -23.15 11.99 -30.67
N ASP A 914 -23.01 10.69 -30.44
CA ASP A 914 -24.14 9.80 -30.14
C ASP A 914 -24.40 9.65 -28.63
N GLY A 915 -23.46 10.12 -27.79
CA GLY A 915 -23.52 10.02 -26.34
C GLY A 915 -23.08 8.65 -25.80
N ASP A 916 -22.56 7.76 -26.65
CA ASP A 916 -22.07 6.44 -26.29
C ASP A 916 -20.53 6.41 -26.27
N TYR A 917 -19.97 6.34 -25.07
CA TYR A 917 -18.52 6.24 -24.89
C TYR A 917 -17.93 4.86 -25.25
N GLY A 918 -18.74 3.96 -25.82
CA GLY A 918 -18.32 2.70 -26.44
C GLY A 918 -18.11 2.78 -27.96
N THR A 919 -18.52 3.86 -28.61
CA THR A 919 -18.33 4.14 -30.05
C THR A 919 -17.43 5.36 -30.22
N ARG A 920 -16.68 5.43 -31.33
CA ARG A 920 -15.74 6.54 -31.57
C ARG A 920 -15.62 6.92 -33.03
N TRP A 921 -15.34 8.18 -33.29
CA TRP A 921 -14.74 8.59 -34.55
C TRP A 921 -13.24 8.29 -34.52
N ALA A 922 -12.67 7.82 -35.64
CA ALA A 922 -11.23 7.67 -35.80
C ALA A 922 -10.80 8.13 -37.18
N SER A 923 -9.83 9.04 -37.27
CA SER A 923 -9.29 9.56 -38.52
C SER A 923 -8.29 8.60 -39.19
N GLU A 924 -8.00 8.87 -40.45
CA GLU A 924 -6.77 8.37 -41.10
C GLU A 924 -5.52 8.94 -40.41
N TRP A 925 -4.36 8.32 -40.64
CA TRP A 925 -3.11 8.58 -39.91
C TRP A 925 -2.36 9.82 -40.42
N VAL A 926 -3.01 10.98 -40.34
CA VAL A 926 -2.50 12.27 -40.83
C VAL A 926 -2.64 13.36 -39.76
N ASP A 927 -1.70 14.30 -39.73
CA ASP A 927 -1.70 15.37 -38.71
C ASP A 927 -2.81 16.41 -38.94
N THR A 928 -3.35 16.51 -40.15
CA THR A 928 -4.26 17.59 -40.58
C THR A 928 -5.73 17.18 -40.58
N ALA A 929 -6.12 16.17 -39.81
CA ALA A 929 -7.51 15.71 -39.78
C ALA A 929 -8.41 16.64 -38.95
N TRP A 930 -9.69 16.71 -39.32
CA TRP A 930 -10.70 17.48 -38.61
C TRP A 930 -12.02 16.70 -38.50
N LEU A 931 -12.78 16.99 -37.44
CA LEU A 931 -14.13 16.47 -37.19
C LEU A 931 -15.05 17.65 -36.86
N GLN A 932 -16.22 17.71 -37.50
CA GLN A 932 -17.18 18.79 -37.33
C GLN A 932 -18.62 18.29 -37.10
N VAL A 933 -19.41 19.15 -36.47
CA VAL A 933 -20.87 18.98 -36.28
C VAL A 933 -21.64 20.17 -36.81
N ASP A 934 -22.80 19.91 -37.44
CA ASP A 934 -23.80 20.92 -37.81
C ASP A 934 -24.88 21.02 -36.73
N LEU A 935 -24.87 22.12 -35.96
CA LEU A 935 -25.87 22.39 -34.90
C LEU A 935 -27.27 22.70 -35.47
N GLY A 936 -27.40 22.83 -36.79
CA GLY A 936 -28.65 23.09 -37.53
C GLY A 936 -29.00 24.58 -37.67
N SER A 937 -28.48 25.44 -36.80
CA SER A 937 -28.59 26.90 -36.85
C SER A 937 -27.45 27.55 -36.08
N VAL A 938 -27.21 28.85 -36.26
CA VAL A 938 -26.21 29.57 -35.48
C VAL A 938 -26.62 29.58 -34.00
N GLN A 939 -25.79 28.97 -33.15
CA GLN A 939 -25.99 28.89 -31.70
C GLN A 939 -24.80 29.52 -30.97
N SER A 940 -25.07 30.24 -29.88
CA SER A 940 -24.04 30.61 -28.91
C SER A 940 -23.73 29.42 -27.99
N PHE A 941 -22.46 29.19 -27.72
CA PHE A 941 -21.98 28.16 -26.80
C PHE A 941 -20.80 28.69 -25.99
N ASN A 942 -20.67 28.22 -24.76
CA ASN A 942 -19.65 28.69 -23.82
C ASN A 942 -18.72 27.58 -23.33
N ARG A 943 -18.91 26.36 -23.83
CA ARG A 943 -18.10 25.21 -23.45
C ARG A 943 -18.02 24.20 -24.58
N VAL A 944 -16.84 23.60 -24.74
CA VAL A 944 -16.63 22.46 -25.63
C VAL A 944 -15.93 21.39 -24.82
N ARG A 945 -16.42 20.15 -24.92
CA ARG A 945 -15.77 18.99 -24.31
C ARG A 945 -15.35 17.99 -25.37
N LEU A 946 -14.09 17.58 -25.31
CA LEU A 946 -13.53 16.52 -26.14
C LEU A 946 -13.19 15.34 -25.24
N ALA A 947 -13.64 14.15 -25.59
CA ALA A 947 -13.28 12.90 -24.93
C ALA A 947 -12.46 12.05 -25.88
N TRP A 948 -11.14 12.06 -25.69
CA TRP A 948 -10.19 11.38 -26.54
C TRP A 948 -10.07 9.89 -26.23
N GLU A 949 -9.81 9.10 -27.26
CA GLU A 949 -9.22 7.77 -27.10
C GLU A 949 -7.72 7.89 -26.75
N ALA A 950 -7.03 6.75 -26.58
CA ALA A 950 -5.57 6.70 -26.48
C ALA A 950 -4.86 7.39 -27.67
N ALA A 951 -5.50 7.42 -28.84
CA ALA A 951 -5.02 8.11 -30.03
C ALA A 951 -5.53 9.57 -30.06
N TYR A 952 -4.87 10.47 -29.32
CA TYR A 952 -5.33 11.86 -29.13
C TYR A 952 -4.49 12.91 -29.87
N ALA A 953 -4.99 14.15 -29.90
CA ALA A 953 -4.28 15.29 -30.45
C ALA A 953 -3.40 15.97 -29.40
N LYS A 954 -2.08 16.04 -29.66
CA LYS A 954 -1.16 16.88 -28.90
C LYS A 954 -1.38 18.36 -29.21
N GLY A 955 -1.70 18.67 -30.46
CA GLY A 955 -2.05 20.03 -30.91
C GLY A 955 -3.38 20.03 -31.66
N TYR A 956 -4.26 20.98 -31.33
CA TYR A 956 -5.51 21.19 -32.06
C TYR A 956 -6.07 22.60 -31.84
N THR A 957 -7.02 22.98 -32.68
CA THR A 957 -7.85 24.18 -32.51
C THR A 957 -9.31 23.79 -32.49
N VAL A 958 -10.09 24.45 -31.65
CA VAL A 958 -11.56 24.41 -31.74
C VAL A 958 -11.98 25.64 -32.53
N GLN A 959 -12.81 25.43 -33.56
CA GLN A 959 -13.22 26.48 -34.47
C GLN A 959 -14.74 26.47 -34.65
N ALA A 960 -15.31 27.65 -34.89
CA ALA A 960 -16.72 27.82 -35.20
C ALA A 960 -16.92 28.50 -36.55
N SER A 961 -18.04 28.24 -37.21
CA SER A 961 -18.41 28.85 -38.49
C SER A 961 -19.93 29.01 -38.60
N ASP A 962 -20.39 30.08 -39.25
CA ASP A 962 -21.81 30.29 -39.52
C ASP A 962 -22.26 29.59 -40.82
N ASP A 963 -21.32 29.32 -41.74
CA ASP A 963 -21.59 28.84 -43.10
C ASP A 963 -20.84 27.55 -43.49
N GLY A 964 -19.93 27.06 -42.65
CA GLY A 964 -19.12 25.86 -42.86
C GLY A 964 -17.84 26.10 -43.68
N ASN A 965 -17.62 27.33 -44.15
CA ASN A 965 -16.49 27.71 -45.01
C ASN A 965 -15.55 28.70 -44.33
N ASN A 966 -16.11 29.69 -43.63
CA ASN A 966 -15.37 30.74 -42.93
C ASN A 966 -15.25 30.39 -41.45
N TRP A 967 -14.03 30.03 -41.02
CA TRP A 967 -13.78 29.50 -39.68
C TRP A 967 -13.07 30.51 -38.78
N ARG A 968 -13.56 30.63 -37.53
CA ARG A 968 -12.95 31.40 -36.45
C ARG A 968 -12.48 30.47 -35.35
N THR A 969 -11.21 30.58 -34.95
CA THR A 969 -10.66 29.82 -33.82
C THR A 969 -11.20 30.38 -32.51
N VAL A 970 -11.79 29.51 -31.69
CA VAL A 970 -12.33 29.84 -30.35
C VAL A 970 -11.48 29.26 -29.21
N ASN A 971 -10.64 28.25 -29.50
CA ASN A 971 -9.63 27.74 -28.57
C ASN A 971 -8.43 27.15 -29.32
N THR A 972 -7.24 27.22 -28.74
CA THR A 972 -6.01 26.59 -29.25
C THR A 972 -5.33 25.81 -28.14
N THR A 973 -4.99 24.55 -28.44
CA THR A 973 -4.22 23.67 -27.55
C THR A 973 -2.96 23.22 -28.29
N THR A 974 -1.79 23.33 -27.66
CA THR A 974 -0.49 22.94 -28.26
C THR A 974 0.22 21.80 -27.53
N ALA A 975 -0.30 21.42 -26.36
CA ALA A 975 0.25 20.37 -25.50
C ALA A 975 -0.89 19.59 -24.82
N GLY A 976 -1.82 19.07 -25.61
CA GLY A 976 -2.86 18.15 -25.13
C GLY A 976 -2.26 16.88 -24.57
N ASP A 977 -2.96 16.27 -23.62
CA ASP A 977 -2.57 15.07 -22.86
C ASP A 977 -3.56 13.89 -23.03
N GLY A 978 -4.63 14.09 -23.81
CA GLY A 978 -5.64 13.08 -24.09
C GLY A 978 -6.78 13.12 -23.06
N GLY A 979 -7.45 11.99 -22.81
CA GLY A 979 -8.53 11.95 -21.83
C GLY A 979 -9.67 12.95 -22.12
N PHE A 980 -10.05 13.74 -21.11
CA PHE A 980 -11.11 14.73 -21.23
C PHE A 980 -10.56 16.16 -21.28
N ASP A 981 -10.75 16.85 -22.40
CA ASP A 981 -10.55 18.29 -22.49
C ASP A 981 -11.88 19.01 -22.21
N ASP A 982 -11.97 19.75 -21.11
CA ASP A 982 -13.14 20.54 -20.75
C ASP A 982 -12.88 22.05 -20.91
N LEU A 983 -13.17 22.56 -22.09
CA LEU A 983 -12.76 23.88 -22.54
C LEU A 983 -13.86 24.90 -22.25
N THR A 984 -13.56 25.90 -21.42
CA THR A 984 -14.40 27.10 -21.31
C THR A 984 -14.07 28.04 -22.48
N VAL A 985 -15.05 28.31 -23.32
CA VAL A 985 -14.89 29.09 -24.56
C VAL A 985 -15.96 30.18 -24.66
N SER A 986 -15.80 31.10 -25.60
CA SER A 986 -16.87 32.02 -26.00
C SER A 986 -17.03 31.93 -27.51
N GLY A 987 -18.01 31.13 -27.95
CA GLY A 987 -18.24 30.83 -29.34
C GLY A 987 -19.67 31.10 -29.78
N SER A 988 -19.83 31.43 -31.05
CA SER A 988 -21.11 31.34 -31.76
C SER A 988 -20.83 30.63 -33.08
N GLY A 989 -21.79 29.90 -33.64
CA GLY A 989 -21.65 29.24 -34.94
C GLY A 989 -22.75 28.24 -35.21
N ARG A 990 -22.99 27.93 -36.50
CA ARG A 990 -23.78 26.77 -36.90
C ARG A 990 -22.94 25.50 -36.93
N TYR A 991 -21.71 25.61 -37.40
CA TYR A 991 -20.76 24.50 -37.44
C TYR A 991 -19.68 24.71 -36.38
N VAL A 992 -19.33 23.64 -35.68
CA VAL A 992 -18.20 23.63 -34.75
C VAL A 992 -17.31 22.45 -35.11
N ARG A 993 -16.00 22.66 -35.16
CA ARG A 993 -15.04 21.60 -35.46
C ARG A 993 -13.86 21.61 -34.53
N VAL A 994 -13.31 20.42 -34.30
CA VAL A 994 -11.94 20.24 -33.85
C VAL A 994 -11.06 20.07 -35.09
N ASN A 995 -10.09 20.96 -35.26
CA ASN A 995 -9.10 20.91 -36.32
C ASN A 995 -7.75 20.57 -35.70
N ALA A 996 -7.34 19.31 -35.83
CA ALA A 996 -6.13 18.80 -35.22
C ALA A 996 -4.90 19.19 -36.04
N THR A 997 -3.78 19.40 -35.37
CA THR A 997 -2.54 19.94 -35.96
C THR A 997 -1.30 19.15 -35.60
N SER A 998 -1.33 18.34 -34.54
CA SER A 998 -0.23 17.46 -34.15
C SER A 998 -0.74 16.23 -33.40
N ARG A 999 -0.38 15.04 -33.88
CA ARG A 999 -0.71 13.75 -33.23
C ARG A 999 0.20 13.50 -32.03
N ALA A 1000 -0.37 12.97 -30.96
CA ALA A 1000 0.39 12.54 -29.80
C ALA A 1000 0.98 11.13 -29.96
N THR A 1001 0.43 10.34 -30.88
CA THR A 1001 0.83 8.95 -31.14
C THR A 1001 1.11 8.74 -32.63
N ALA A 1002 1.61 7.55 -33.00
CA ALA A 1002 1.80 7.18 -34.40
C ALA A 1002 0.47 6.91 -35.14
N TRP A 1003 -0.62 6.69 -34.39
CA TRP A 1003 -1.97 6.44 -34.91
C TRP A 1003 -2.64 7.73 -35.39
N GLY A 1004 -3.82 7.64 -36.01
CA GLY A 1004 -4.67 8.81 -36.30
C GLY A 1004 -5.21 9.49 -35.03
N TYR A 1005 -6.18 10.38 -35.17
CA TYR A 1005 -6.92 10.94 -34.03
C TYR A 1005 -8.19 10.15 -33.78
N SER A 1006 -8.60 10.04 -32.53
CA SER A 1006 -9.87 9.41 -32.19
C SER A 1006 -10.55 10.04 -30.98
N LEU A 1007 -11.85 10.26 -31.12
CA LEU A 1007 -12.73 10.83 -30.11
C LEU A 1007 -13.88 9.87 -29.84
N TRP A 1008 -14.05 9.52 -28.56
CA TRP A 1008 -15.27 8.91 -28.06
C TRP A 1008 -16.42 9.91 -28.19
N GLU A 1009 -16.23 11.15 -27.76
CA GLU A 1009 -17.29 12.18 -27.78
C GLU A 1009 -16.74 13.59 -28.03
N PHE A 1010 -17.54 14.44 -28.68
CA PHE A 1010 -17.33 15.86 -28.93
C PHE A 1010 -18.62 16.64 -28.62
N GLY A 1011 -18.72 17.14 -27.39
CA GLY A 1011 -19.85 17.92 -26.93
C GLY A 1011 -19.67 19.44 -27.11
N VAL A 1012 -20.72 20.12 -27.55
CA VAL A 1012 -20.78 21.60 -27.64
C VAL A 1012 -21.89 22.10 -26.73
N TYR A 1013 -21.55 22.82 -25.67
CA TYR A 1013 -22.47 23.11 -24.58
C TYR A 1013 -22.81 24.60 -24.48
N ARG A 1014 -24.07 24.85 -24.13
CA ARG A 1014 -24.58 26.14 -23.68
C ARG A 1014 -25.01 26.03 -22.21
N ALA A 1015 -24.78 27.08 -21.43
CA ALA A 1015 -25.24 27.21 -20.04
C ALA A 1015 -26.73 26.90 -19.87
#